data_AF-A0A6P0MNY2-F1
#
_entry.id   AF-A0A6P0MNY2-F1
#
_cell.length_a   1.000
_cell.length_b   1.000
_cell.length_c   1.000
_cell.angle_alpha   90.00
_cell.angle_beta   90.00
_cell.angle_gamma   90.00
#
_symmetry.space_group_name_H-M   'P 1'
#
loop_
_entity.id
_entity.type
_entity.pdbx_description
1 polymer ?
#
loop_
_entity_poly.entity_id
_entity_poly.type
_entity_poly.pdbx_seq_one_letter_code
_entity_poly.pdbx_strand_id
1 'polypeptide(L)'
;MTSYASIPTNRLKHLSNHTLNEAIISHPLKVTPETLLKDVILQMSQVREFCLLPSIQSSPHSNWRDQTRAGCVLVMEGEQLVGILTKLDVMKLIGLEIGWHRVKVAQIMTQQPIVLRESDVQDCFTVLKVFRHHRIHHLPILNDRDQLQGIVTPESICQLLQPANLLKRQRIAEMMTTEVPYAPATASVQYLTYLMAEYEVSCVVITQEKENLDTQLLIPAGIVTEQDILQLQALELDLGKLQAHRVMSSPLFCLSPQDGFWRAYQQMLQQQVEQLVVYEPQEELLGIITRNSWLEAVEVPQMYRTIELLQQEVEQLQAQKIELMEQHNSESTIEYTQTKLAEHEQTEQKLQRANQALCRSFATNRALLNAIPDLILRLNQDGKLVNYKMAKDCEMPFHPCQFLGKSLYDMFPGEVAEPAMACVKQALNTGKTQTFEYQLSWNDQCCFYEARFAVSDIDEVIVIVRDITERKQAETELIGKSHTLANFSSNLKRLHRLSTTNYQDIEYLFADYLKTGCEIFGLPTGIISKISGKFYNIRSVISNFESLTPYLFRNLQNTYCAVAYQEKKTINYNNLGGISNTQKQQSNLNLTIDSYICTPIFVNNEIYGTLSFSSTKPRSSNFRTDEQEMIELMAQSIGKFIAANQMLMEQQHAEEALRESEQRFRQMAENIRQVFWMRDPETEQMIYISPAYEEIWGRSCQSIYQNSQSFLDSIHPEDRERAIAALKQQKQGEYDIEYRILQVGGQERWIREQAFPICDSEGQIYRLVGIAEDITEYKLAEQKMREALEQEKELSQLKSRFVSMTSHEFRTPLATILSSAELLQYYKHKWTEQKKLVHFERIYSSVQHMTQMLNDVLFWSKIDAKKLKLQPSWLDIIGFCNSLVEELQQNEGNEHKIIFNGSCENLDREHQLLGENCCRVVYDQSSSYAATSPTPIHYHGAESTLAVAVTEVPQWLVCLDEKLLRHILSNLLSNAIKYSPTGSTVELELAFEAGDVIFQIQDHGIGISPEDLPHLFESFHRGENVGNIPGTGLGLAIVKKSVDLHGGKITVDSKASAGTTFTVRIPGNSSPNIFVKTV
;
A
#
# COMPACT_ATOMS: atom_id res chain seq x y z
N MET A 1 3.84 6.63 -39.98
CA MET A 1 2.66 7.52 -39.91
C MET A 1 1.66 6.78 -39.02
N THR A 2 1.22 7.23 -37.85
CA THR A 2 1.37 8.48 -37.09
C THR A 2 0.89 8.18 -35.65
N SER A 3 1.52 8.81 -34.66
CA SER A 3 1.12 8.98 -33.25
C SER A 3 0.80 7.72 -32.41
N TYR A 4 1.83 7.15 -31.78
CA TYR A 4 1.68 6.64 -30.41
C TYR A 4 2.35 7.63 -29.46
N ALA A 5 1.56 8.08 -28.50
CA ALA A 5 1.88 9.16 -27.58
C ALA A 5 3.10 8.81 -26.71
N SER A 6 4.07 9.71 -26.76
CA SER A 6 5.15 9.88 -25.80
C SER A 6 4.61 9.91 -24.37
N ILE A 7 4.92 8.87 -23.60
CA ILE A 7 4.80 8.84 -22.15
C ILE A 7 5.71 9.94 -21.58
N PRO A 8 5.25 10.84 -20.69
CA PRO A 8 6.05 11.97 -20.26
C PRO A 8 7.17 11.52 -19.32
N THR A 9 8.40 11.56 -19.82
CA THR A 9 9.69 11.49 -19.11
C THR A 9 9.93 12.68 -18.15
N ASN A 10 8.87 13.34 -17.66
CA ASN A 10 8.96 14.66 -17.03
C ASN A 10 9.01 14.67 -15.50
N ARG A 11 9.01 13.52 -14.80
CA ARG A 11 9.10 13.54 -13.32
C ARG A 11 10.49 13.80 -12.74
N LEU A 12 11.56 13.72 -13.53
CA LEU A 12 12.94 13.95 -13.06
C LEU A 12 13.46 15.37 -13.30
N LYS A 13 12.84 16.16 -14.19
CA LYS A 13 13.10 17.61 -14.30
C LYS A 13 12.59 18.42 -13.09
N HIS A 14 11.77 17.82 -12.24
CA HIS A 14 11.23 18.48 -11.05
C HIS A 14 12.21 18.56 -9.88
N LEU A 15 13.34 17.84 -9.91
CA LEU A 15 14.39 17.96 -8.89
C LEU A 15 15.35 19.14 -9.13
N SER A 16 15.37 19.74 -10.33
CA SER A 16 16.33 20.82 -10.64
C SER A 16 15.80 22.22 -10.40
N ASN A 17 14.51 22.52 -10.63
CA ASN A 17 14.08 23.92 -10.77
C ASN A 17 13.16 24.49 -9.68
N HIS A 18 12.66 23.70 -8.71
CA HIS A 18 11.71 24.21 -7.70
C HIS A 18 12.09 23.96 -6.23
N THR A 19 13.27 23.41 -5.95
CA THR A 19 13.63 22.89 -4.62
C THR A 19 14.57 23.78 -3.81
N LEU A 20 15.23 24.78 -4.39
CA LEU A 20 16.16 25.63 -3.61
C LEU A 20 15.43 26.54 -2.61
N ASN A 21 14.23 27.03 -2.94
CA ASN A 21 13.49 27.93 -2.04
C ASN A 21 13.18 27.28 -0.68
N GLU A 22 13.07 25.95 -0.64
CA GLU A 22 12.89 25.18 0.59
C GLU A 22 14.18 25.08 1.44
N ALA A 23 15.36 25.25 0.83
CA ALA A 23 16.65 25.25 1.50
C ALA A 23 17.14 26.64 1.95
N ILE A 24 16.44 27.72 1.59
CA ILE A 24 16.78 29.09 2.00
C ILE A 24 16.27 29.35 3.43
N ILE A 25 17.18 29.63 4.35
CA ILE A 25 16.83 30.07 5.71
C ILE A 25 16.44 31.54 5.64
N SER A 26 15.15 31.82 5.77
CA SER A 26 14.55 33.15 5.50
C SER A 26 14.72 34.18 6.62
N HIS A 27 15.23 33.77 7.80
CA HIS A 27 15.42 34.66 8.95
C HIS A 27 16.82 34.52 9.59
N PRO A 28 17.92 34.82 8.87
CA PRO A 28 19.26 34.84 9.46
C PRO A 28 19.39 35.94 10.52
N LEU A 29 20.32 35.78 11.47
CA LEU A 29 20.62 36.81 12.46
C LEU A 29 21.22 38.05 11.76
N LYS A 30 20.64 39.23 11.98
CA LYS A 30 21.05 40.50 11.35
C LYS A 30 21.45 41.53 12.40
N VAL A 31 22.57 42.21 12.19
CA VAL A 31 23.06 43.29 13.08
C VAL A 31 23.51 44.50 12.26
N THR A 32 23.57 45.67 12.90
CA THR A 32 24.11 46.88 12.25
C THR A 32 25.62 46.95 12.41
N PRO A 33 26.35 47.65 11.50
CA PRO A 33 27.80 47.87 11.60
C PRO A 33 28.25 48.42 12.96
N GLU A 34 27.38 49.22 13.60
CA GLU A 34 27.61 49.88 14.88
C GLU A 34 27.38 49.00 16.10
N THR A 35 26.83 47.80 15.92
CA THR A 35 26.56 46.86 17.02
C THR A 35 27.88 46.44 17.67
N LEU A 36 27.90 46.35 19.00
CA LEU A 36 29.09 45.92 19.73
C LEU A 36 29.22 44.40 19.69
N LEU A 37 30.46 43.91 19.60
CA LEU A 37 30.76 42.49 19.53
C LEU A 37 30.21 41.71 20.74
N LYS A 38 30.17 42.31 21.94
CA LYS A 38 29.55 41.68 23.12
C LYS A 38 28.08 41.28 22.90
N ASP A 39 27.32 42.12 22.21
CA ASP A 39 25.88 41.91 22.00
C ASP A 39 25.68 40.84 20.93
N VAL A 40 26.61 40.78 19.96
CA VAL A 40 26.65 39.72 18.95
C VAL A 40 27.04 38.37 19.56
N ILE A 41 28.04 38.31 20.44
CA ILE A 41 28.40 37.09 21.17
C ILE A 41 27.22 36.58 21.99
N LEU A 42 26.47 37.47 22.66
CA LEU A 42 25.26 37.09 23.40
C LEU A 42 24.15 36.53 22.49
N GLN A 43 23.99 37.08 21.29
CA GLN A 43 23.02 36.58 20.31
C GLN A 43 23.45 35.24 19.68
N MET A 44 24.76 35.01 19.49
CA MET A 44 25.30 33.76 18.95
C MET A 44 25.42 32.64 20.01
N SER A 45 25.49 33.00 21.30
CA SER A 45 25.75 32.06 22.39
C SER A 45 24.51 31.32 22.90
N GLN A 46 23.29 31.78 22.59
CA GLN A 46 21.98 31.30 23.10
C GLN A 46 22.09 30.12 24.08
N VAL A 47 22.13 30.51 25.36
CA VAL A 47 22.47 29.72 26.55
C VAL A 47 21.89 28.29 26.51
N ARG A 48 22.77 27.27 26.50
CA ARG A 48 22.38 25.89 26.83
C ARG A 48 21.97 25.82 28.31
N GLU A 49 20.88 25.13 28.60
CA GLU A 49 20.45 24.72 29.96
C GLU A 49 21.42 23.72 30.64
N PHE A 50 22.60 23.47 30.10
CA PHE A 50 23.58 22.52 30.66
C PHE A 50 24.91 23.22 30.92
N CYS A 51 25.05 23.80 32.12
CA CYS A 51 26.36 24.09 32.71
C CYS A 51 26.31 23.64 34.18
N LEU A 52 27.21 22.73 34.58
CA LEU A 52 27.35 22.20 35.95
C LEU A 52 28.03 23.21 36.90
N LEU A 53 27.54 24.45 36.94
CA LEU A 53 27.91 25.45 37.95
C LEU A 53 26.63 25.97 38.65
N PRO A 54 26.63 26.18 39.99
CA PRO A 54 25.39 26.42 40.71
C PRO A 54 24.83 27.83 40.50
N SER A 55 23.55 27.84 40.11
CA SER A 55 22.50 28.86 40.29
C SER A 55 22.67 30.25 39.65
N ILE A 56 21.86 30.51 38.60
CA ILE A 56 20.93 31.66 38.53
C ILE A 56 19.63 31.16 37.88
N GLN A 57 18.50 31.38 38.56
CA GLN A 57 17.16 30.99 38.11
C GLN A 57 16.66 31.93 37.00
N SER A 58 16.24 31.38 35.86
CA SER A 58 15.31 32.05 34.94
C SER A 58 14.39 31.02 34.27
N SER A 59 13.11 31.37 34.21
CA SER A 59 11.91 30.58 33.90
C SER A 59 11.89 29.84 32.55
N PRO A 60 11.23 28.67 32.46
CA PRO A 60 11.17 27.87 31.24
C PRO A 60 9.88 28.13 30.47
N HIS A 61 9.85 29.07 29.52
CA HIS A 61 8.79 29.10 28.51
C HIS A 61 9.21 29.85 27.23
N SER A 62 9.67 29.11 26.23
CA SER A 62 9.37 29.39 24.82
C SER A 62 9.68 28.15 23.97
N ASN A 63 8.90 27.93 22.93
CA ASN A 63 9.16 26.88 21.94
C ASN A 63 10.28 27.38 21.01
N TRP A 64 11.50 26.90 21.17
CA TRP A 64 12.66 27.24 20.33
C TRP A 64 13.04 26.09 19.38
N ARG A 65 12.08 25.52 18.66
CA ARG A 65 12.37 24.44 17.68
C ARG A 65 12.80 24.93 16.29
N ASP A 66 12.80 26.24 16.04
CA ASP A 66 13.04 26.81 14.69
C ASP A 66 14.20 27.81 14.58
N GLN A 67 15.07 27.94 15.58
CA GLN A 67 16.33 28.67 15.39
C GLN A 67 17.46 27.65 15.23
N THR A 68 17.88 27.44 13.99
CA THR A 68 19.25 27.02 13.70
C THR A 68 20.18 27.89 14.55
N ARG A 69 21.01 27.27 15.41
CA ARG A 69 22.06 27.97 16.17
C ARG A 69 22.79 28.87 15.18
N ALA A 70 22.69 30.19 15.33
CA ALA A 70 23.23 31.12 14.34
C ALA A 70 24.76 30.95 14.23
N GLY A 71 25.21 30.20 13.23
CA GLY A 71 26.63 29.96 12.91
C GLY A 71 27.34 31.23 12.43
N CYS A 72 26.57 32.18 11.92
CA CYS A 72 27.04 33.48 11.47
C CYS A 72 25.98 34.56 11.71
N VAL A 73 26.43 35.80 11.57
CA VAL A 73 25.65 37.02 11.67
C VAL A 73 25.87 37.85 10.43
N LEU A 74 24.77 38.30 9.81
CA LEU A 74 24.79 39.16 8.64
C LEU A 74 24.77 40.63 9.08
N VAL A 75 25.72 41.41 8.58
CA VAL A 75 25.84 42.83 8.92
C VAL A 75 25.16 43.65 7.84
N MET A 76 24.14 44.41 8.25
CA MET A 76 23.26 45.14 7.35
C MET A 76 23.35 46.64 7.60
N GLU A 77 23.59 47.42 6.54
CA GLU A 77 23.46 48.87 6.56
C GLU A 77 22.17 49.25 5.84
N GLY A 78 21.10 49.45 6.61
CA GLY A 78 19.73 49.52 6.07
C GLY A 78 19.31 48.17 5.49
N GLU A 79 18.95 48.15 4.20
CA GLU A 79 18.55 46.94 3.46
C GLU A 79 19.72 46.27 2.71
N GLN A 80 20.93 46.85 2.78
CA GLN A 80 22.10 46.33 2.07
C GLN A 80 22.97 45.45 2.97
N LEU A 81 23.36 44.30 2.45
CA LEU A 81 24.32 43.40 3.10
C LEU A 81 25.73 43.96 2.91
N VAL A 82 26.38 44.37 4.00
CA VAL A 82 27.72 44.99 3.98
C VAL A 82 28.82 44.08 4.51
N GLY A 83 28.47 43.07 5.32
CA GLY A 83 29.44 42.14 5.88
C GLY A 83 28.83 40.86 6.44
N ILE A 84 29.69 39.89 6.76
CA ILE A 84 29.34 38.67 7.49
C ILE A 84 30.34 38.46 8.63
N LEU A 85 29.86 38.02 9.79
CA LEU A 85 30.68 37.62 10.93
C LEU A 85 30.37 36.19 11.31
N THR A 86 31.39 35.33 11.38
CA THR A 86 31.27 33.91 11.74
C THR A 86 31.80 33.63 13.14
N LYS A 87 31.51 32.45 13.70
CA LYS A 87 32.08 32.04 15.01
C LYS A 87 33.61 32.00 14.99
N LEU A 88 34.21 31.57 13.88
CA LEU A 88 35.66 31.54 13.71
C LEU A 88 36.28 32.93 13.80
N ASP A 89 35.63 33.96 13.22
CA ASP A 89 36.08 35.34 13.34
C ASP A 89 36.10 35.82 14.80
N VAL A 90 35.11 35.38 15.58
CA VAL A 90 35.04 35.66 17.02
C VAL A 90 36.12 34.90 17.79
N MET A 91 36.39 33.64 17.46
CA MET A 91 37.47 32.85 18.08
C MET A 91 38.84 33.48 17.84
N LYS A 92 39.11 33.94 16.61
CA LYS A 92 40.35 34.66 16.25
C LYS A 92 40.57 35.88 17.15
N LEU A 93 39.52 36.63 17.48
CA LEU A 93 39.63 37.80 18.38
C LEU A 93 39.86 37.43 19.84
N ILE A 94 39.12 36.42 20.35
CA ILE A 94 39.26 35.96 21.72
C ILE A 94 40.65 35.36 21.95
N GLY A 95 41.14 34.55 21.00
CA GLY A 95 42.47 33.93 21.05
C GLY A 95 43.61 34.95 21.06
N LEU A 96 43.44 36.11 20.43
CA LEU A 96 44.40 37.23 20.41
C LEU A 96 44.31 38.17 21.62
N GLU A 97 43.46 37.86 22.61
CA GLU A 97 43.22 38.67 23.84
C GLU A 97 42.77 40.11 23.55
N ILE A 98 42.16 40.36 22.39
CA ILE A 98 41.65 41.68 22.04
C ILE A 98 40.39 41.94 22.87
N GLY A 99 40.35 43.07 23.58
CA GLY A 99 39.22 43.46 24.43
C GLY A 99 37.92 43.67 23.63
N TRP A 100 37.07 42.66 23.57
CA TRP A 100 35.87 42.59 22.72
C TRP A 100 34.66 43.41 23.22
N HIS A 101 34.66 43.84 24.48
CA HIS A 101 33.54 44.56 25.10
C HIS A 101 33.20 45.90 24.44
N ARG A 102 34.16 46.50 23.72
CA ARG A 102 34.03 47.82 23.08
C ARG A 102 34.30 47.82 21.58
N VAL A 103 34.53 46.64 20.99
CA VAL A 103 34.80 46.48 19.55
C VAL A 103 33.48 46.50 18.80
N LYS A 104 33.42 47.27 17.72
CA LYS A 104 32.25 47.30 16.82
C LYS A 104 32.37 46.19 15.78
N VAL A 105 31.25 45.60 15.40
CA VAL A 105 31.19 44.53 14.38
C VAL A 105 31.80 44.98 13.05
N ALA A 106 31.59 46.23 12.65
CA ALA A 106 32.19 46.80 11.43
C ALA A 106 33.72 46.69 11.35
N GLN A 107 34.41 46.63 12.51
CA GLN A 107 35.87 46.59 12.57
C GLN A 107 36.45 45.19 12.32
N ILE A 108 35.60 44.16 12.38
CA ILE A 108 36.01 42.75 12.45
C ILE A 108 35.29 41.85 11.45
N MET A 109 34.14 42.28 10.92
CA MET A 109 33.38 41.53 9.94
C MET A 109 34.19 41.32 8.65
N THR A 110 33.93 40.19 7.98
CA THR A 110 34.37 40.03 6.60
C THR A 110 33.60 41.00 5.73
N GLN A 111 34.31 41.97 5.15
CA GLN A 111 33.76 42.95 4.24
C GLN A 111 33.54 42.31 2.87
N GLN A 112 32.41 42.61 2.22
CA GLN A 112 32.01 42.01 0.93
C GLN A 112 31.88 40.48 0.97
N PRO A 113 30.84 39.94 1.62
CA PRO A 113 30.60 38.51 1.64
C PRO A 113 30.35 37.98 0.22
N ILE A 114 30.73 36.72 -0.01
CA ILE A 114 30.36 36.02 -1.25
C ILE A 114 28.85 35.80 -1.21
N VAL A 115 28.16 36.28 -2.25
CA VAL A 115 26.70 36.20 -2.39
C VAL A 115 26.34 35.53 -3.70
N LEU A 116 25.14 34.94 -3.75
CA LEU A 116 24.60 34.36 -4.98
C LEU A 116 23.22 34.97 -5.24
N ARG A 117 22.95 35.36 -6.49
CA ARG A 117 21.63 35.89 -6.86
C ARG A 117 20.68 34.74 -7.18
N GLU A 118 19.41 34.91 -6.84
CA GLU A 118 18.36 33.93 -7.13
C GLU A 118 18.31 33.56 -8.62
N SER A 119 18.52 34.54 -9.52
CA SER A 119 18.63 34.33 -10.97
C SER A 119 19.76 33.39 -11.40
N ASP A 120 20.84 33.32 -10.62
CA ASP A 120 22.05 32.58 -10.94
C ASP A 120 22.00 31.13 -10.40
N VAL A 121 20.97 30.79 -9.60
CA VAL A 121 20.81 29.44 -9.07
C VAL A 121 19.96 28.58 -10.00
N GLN A 122 20.64 27.70 -10.74
CA GLN A 122 19.97 26.75 -11.63
C GLN A 122 19.57 25.46 -10.91
N ASP A 123 20.37 25.01 -9.94
CA ASP A 123 20.16 23.80 -9.16
C ASP A 123 20.93 23.86 -7.82
N CYS A 124 20.64 22.91 -6.92
CA CYS A 124 21.34 22.79 -5.64
C CYS A 124 22.84 22.47 -5.80
N PHE A 125 23.27 21.89 -6.94
CA PHE A 125 24.66 21.55 -7.20
C PHE A 125 25.53 22.77 -7.49
N THR A 126 24.95 23.80 -8.10
CA THR A 126 25.59 25.12 -8.29
C THR A 126 25.97 25.72 -6.94
N VAL A 127 25.07 25.62 -5.95
CA VAL A 127 25.34 26.11 -4.59
C VAL A 127 26.41 25.26 -3.88
N LEU A 128 26.37 23.94 -4.02
CA LEU A 128 27.42 23.05 -3.49
C LEU A 128 28.81 23.36 -4.09
N LYS A 129 28.85 23.70 -5.38
CA LYS A 129 30.09 24.10 -6.06
C LYS A 129 30.65 25.41 -5.49
N VAL A 130 29.79 26.37 -5.17
CA VAL A 130 30.17 27.64 -4.54
C VAL A 130 30.74 27.40 -3.14
N PHE A 131 30.09 26.58 -2.31
CA PHE A 131 30.61 26.20 -0.99
C PHE A 131 32.03 25.61 -1.08
N ARG A 132 32.24 24.66 -1.99
CA ARG A 132 33.55 24.00 -2.17
C ARG A 132 34.61 24.93 -2.75
N HIS A 133 34.27 25.74 -3.75
CA HIS A 133 35.23 26.61 -4.42
C HIS A 133 35.75 27.71 -3.49
N HIS A 134 34.86 28.28 -2.69
CA HIS A 134 35.19 29.40 -1.81
C HIS A 134 35.50 28.99 -0.37
N ARG A 135 35.35 27.71 -0.01
CA ARG A 135 35.53 27.17 1.35
C ARG A 135 34.73 27.95 2.41
N ILE A 136 33.47 28.21 2.09
CA ILE A 136 32.53 28.90 2.98
C ILE A 136 31.45 27.92 3.46
N HIS A 137 30.80 28.24 4.58
CA HIS A 137 29.69 27.45 5.15
C HIS A 137 28.35 28.20 5.15
N HIS A 138 28.39 29.47 4.79
CA HIS A 138 27.27 30.39 4.87
C HIS A 138 27.22 31.22 3.58
N LEU A 139 26.17 31.02 2.78
CA LEU A 139 26.02 31.70 1.50
C LEU A 139 24.73 32.53 1.49
N PRO A 140 24.83 33.86 1.63
CA PRO A 140 23.68 34.75 1.51
C PRO A 140 23.14 34.77 0.08
N ILE A 141 21.81 34.69 -0.04
CA ILE A 141 21.09 34.74 -1.31
C ILE A 141 20.43 36.11 -1.46
N LEU A 142 20.68 36.78 -2.59
CA LEU A 142 20.07 38.06 -2.94
C LEU A 142 19.03 37.87 -4.05
N ASN A 143 17.99 38.70 -4.06
CA ASN A 143 17.11 38.82 -5.22
C ASN A 143 17.72 39.71 -6.31
N ASP A 144 17.04 39.81 -7.46
CA ASP A 144 17.47 40.64 -8.60
C ASP A 144 17.55 42.15 -8.30
N ARG A 145 17.05 42.58 -7.13
CA ARG A 145 17.13 43.97 -6.63
C ARG A 145 18.25 44.16 -5.60
N ASP A 146 19.17 43.20 -5.49
CA ASP A 146 20.27 43.14 -4.50
C ASP A 146 19.80 43.19 -3.03
N GLN A 147 18.57 42.75 -2.76
CA GLN A 147 18.04 42.62 -1.40
C GLN A 147 18.19 41.20 -0.89
N LEU A 148 18.53 41.06 0.38
CA LEU A 148 18.76 39.77 1.04
C LEU A 148 17.46 38.97 1.18
N GLN A 149 17.37 37.82 0.51
CA GLN A 149 16.29 36.84 0.64
C GLN A 149 16.49 35.91 1.84
N GLY A 150 17.72 35.50 2.10
CA GLY A 150 18.04 34.58 3.18
C GLY A 150 19.46 34.04 3.09
N ILE A 151 19.72 32.95 3.79
CA ILE A 151 21.03 32.29 3.77
C ILE A 151 20.85 30.79 3.50
N VAL A 152 21.74 30.23 2.68
CA VAL A 152 21.85 28.79 2.47
C VAL A 152 23.07 28.29 3.23
N THR A 153 22.95 27.12 3.84
CA THR A 153 24.09 26.41 4.46
C THR A 153 24.17 24.99 3.89
N PRO A 154 25.33 24.33 4.01
CA PRO A 154 25.44 22.93 3.62
C PRO A 154 24.36 22.02 4.23
N GLU A 155 23.97 22.28 5.48
CA GLU A 155 22.97 21.50 6.20
C GLU A 155 21.58 21.67 5.59
N SER A 156 21.20 22.89 5.18
CA SER A 156 19.90 23.13 4.54
C SER A 156 19.80 22.44 3.18
N ILE A 157 20.90 22.39 2.42
CA ILE A 157 20.98 21.59 1.19
C ILE A 157 20.93 20.08 1.48
N CYS A 158 21.60 19.63 2.53
CA CYS A 158 21.66 18.23 2.89
C CYS A 158 20.29 17.66 3.30
N GLN A 159 19.50 18.45 4.03
CA GLN A 159 18.12 18.11 4.39
C GLN A 159 17.23 17.95 3.16
N LEU A 160 17.44 18.79 2.15
CA LEU A 160 16.71 18.74 0.88
C LEU A 160 17.08 17.50 0.03
N LEU A 161 18.37 17.14 -0.04
CA LEU A 161 18.86 16.06 -0.91
C LEU A 161 18.60 14.64 -0.37
N GLN A 162 18.12 14.48 0.87
CA GLN A 162 17.85 13.20 1.55
C GLN A 162 18.88 12.08 1.20
N PRO A 163 20.12 12.18 1.67
CA PRO A 163 21.28 11.48 1.10
C PRO A 163 21.38 9.99 1.45
N ALA A 164 20.30 9.37 1.92
CA ALA A 164 20.27 8.01 2.45
C ALA A 164 20.78 6.95 1.46
N ASN A 165 20.68 7.17 0.14
CA ASN A 165 21.16 6.20 -0.85
C ASN A 165 22.62 6.39 -1.26
N LEU A 166 23.17 7.61 -1.14
CA LEU A 166 24.57 7.94 -1.48
C LEU A 166 25.51 7.64 -0.29
N LEU A 167 25.07 7.93 0.94
CA LEU A 167 25.88 7.78 2.15
C LEU A 167 25.92 6.37 2.73
N LYS A 168 25.03 5.46 2.28
CA LYS A 168 25.00 4.06 2.73
C LYS A 168 26.22 3.24 2.29
N ARG A 169 26.94 3.69 1.26
CA ARG A 169 28.09 2.95 0.68
C ARG A 169 29.47 3.46 1.11
N GLN A 170 29.55 4.57 1.83
CA GLN A 170 30.81 5.23 2.21
C GLN A 170 31.20 4.89 3.66
N ARG A 171 32.49 4.64 3.93
CA ARG A 171 33.00 4.30 5.27
C ARG A 171 33.56 5.53 5.99
N ILE A 172 33.53 5.51 7.32
CA ILE A 172 34.10 6.59 8.14
C ILE A 172 35.59 6.81 7.85
N ALA A 173 36.37 5.73 7.68
CA ALA A 173 37.80 5.81 7.36
C ALA A 173 38.11 6.63 6.10
N GLU A 174 37.19 6.69 5.14
CA GLU A 174 37.36 7.37 3.86
C GLU A 174 37.00 8.86 3.92
N MET A 175 36.35 9.30 5.00
CA MET A 175 35.81 10.66 5.15
C MET A 175 36.22 11.38 6.45
N MET A 176 36.88 10.68 7.38
CA MET A 176 37.35 11.30 8.61
C MET A 176 38.53 12.23 8.34
N THR A 177 38.57 13.34 9.06
CA THR A 177 39.76 14.20 9.11
C THR A 177 40.75 13.59 10.10
N THR A 178 41.93 13.22 9.63
CA THR A 178 42.98 12.59 10.45
C THR A 178 43.82 13.59 11.24
N GLU A 179 43.89 14.84 10.77
CA GLU A 179 44.56 15.93 11.47
C GLU A 179 43.60 16.53 12.51
N VAL A 180 43.60 15.97 13.72
CA VAL A 180 42.74 16.42 14.81
C VAL A 180 43.54 17.27 15.78
N PRO A 181 43.24 18.57 15.93
CA PRO A 181 43.86 19.38 16.96
C PRO A 181 43.41 18.90 18.35
N TYR A 182 44.40 18.64 19.20
CA TYR A 182 44.19 18.12 20.55
C TYR A 182 44.92 18.93 21.61
N ALA A 183 44.47 18.84 22.86
CA ALA A 183 45.08 19.50 24.01
C ALA A 183 44.94 18.66 25.29
N PRO A 184 45.86 18.77 26.25
CA PRO A 184 45.76 18.05 27.52
C PRO A 184 44.60 18.60 28.37
N ALA A 185 44.03 17.77 29.24
CA ALA A 185 42.91 18.12 30.13
C ALA A 185 43.21 19.29 31.10
N THR A 186 44.48 19.64 31.30
CA THR A 186 44.97 20.76 32.10
C THR A 186 45.09 22.08 31.34
N ALA A 187 44.98 22.06 30.01
CA ALA A 187 45.06 23.25 29.17
C ALA A 187 43.99 24.27 29.54
N SER A 188 44.31 25.56 29.44
CA SER A 188 43.32 26.63 29.65
C SER A 188 42.36 26.74 28.47
N VAL A 189 41.12 27.17 28.72
CA VAL A 189 40.14 27.41 27.64
C VAL A 189 40.62 28.50 26.69
N GLN A 190 41.40 29.47 27.19
CA GLN A 190 42.07 30.47 26.36
C GLN A 190 43.01 29.82 25.32
N TYR A 191 43.82 28.84 25.75
CA TYR A 191 44.70 28.10 24.84
C TYR A 191 43.91 27.26 23.83
N LEU A 192 42.78 26.67 24.24
CA LEU A 192 41.88 25.98 23.30
C LEU A 192 41.33 26.93 22.24
N THR A 193 40.99 28.16 22.63
CA THR A 193 40.48 29.19 21.70
C THR A 193 41.54 29.57 20.66
N TYR A 194 42.79 29.71 21.09
CA TYR A 194 43.92 29.92 20.20
C TYR A 194 44.09 28.76 19.20
N LEU A 195 44.02 27.50 19.68
CA LEU A 195 44.11 26.34 18.80
C LEU A 195 42.97 26.29 17.77
N MET A 196 41.73 26.61 18.17
CA MET A 196 40.59 26.67 17.23
C MET A 196 40.81 27.73 16.14
N ALA A 197 41.34 28.90 16.51
CA ALA A 197 41.61 29.98 15.59
C ALA A 197 42.79 29.69 14.63
N GLU A 198 43.87 29.10 15.15
CA GLU A 198 45.10 28.81 14.40
C GLU A 198 44.88 27.69 13.36
N TYR A 199 44.20 26.61 13.76
CA TYR A 199 43.92 25.48 12.88
C TYR A 199 42.62 25.63 12.09
N GLU A 200 41.90 26.74 12.25
CA GLU A 200 40.58 27.02 11.63
C GLU A 200 39.56 25.88 11.83
N VAL A 201 39.50 25.34 13.05
CA VAL A 201 38.63 24.21 13.41
C VAL A 201 37.52 24.64 14.38
N SER A 202 36.38 23.96 14.31
CA SER A 202 35.24 24.21 15.20
C SER A 202 35.35 23.56 16.58
N CYS A 203 36.39 22.74 16.83
CA CYS A 203 36.59 22.05 18.09
C CYS A 203 38.03 21.60 18.35
N VAL A 204 38.31 21.26 19.61
CA VAL A 204 39.58 20.68 20.05
C VAL A 204 39.26 19.44 20.90
N VAL A 205 39.92 18.32 20.57
CA VAL A 205 39.78 17.07 21.34
C VAL A 205 40.69 17.12 22.56
N ILE A 206 40.13 16.86 23.73
CA ILE A 206 40.88 16.84 24.99
C ILE A 206 41.41 15.43 25.20
N THR A 207 42.72 15.27 25.31
CA THR A 207 43.38 13.98 25.43
C THR A 207 44.00 13.78 26.81
N GLN A 208 44.13 12.50 27.19
CA GLN A 208 44.95 12.04 28.30
C GLN A 208 46.09 11.20 27.72
N GLU A 209 47.31 11.51 28.11
CA GLU A 209 48.49 10.73 27.73
C GLU A 209 48.57 9.48 28.61
N LYS A 210 48.81 8.32 27.98
CA LYS A 210 49.10 7.06 28.67
C LYS A 210 50.47 6.59 28.22
N GLU A 211 51.44 6.60 29.13
CA GLU A 211 52.79 6.11 28.84
C GLU A 211 52.74 4.59 28.59
N ASN A 212 53.16 4.18 27.40
CA ASN A 212 53.39 2.79 27.04
C ASN A 212 54.76 2.67 26.36
N LEU A 213 55.42 1.52 26.55
CA LEU A 213 56.89 1.36 26.45
C LEU A 213 57.57 1.68 25.09
N ASP A 214 56.84 1.98 24.00
CA ASP A 214 57.44 2.35 22.71
C ASP A 214 56.67 3.44 21.90
N THR A 215 55.47 3.88 22.31
CA THR A 215 54.71 4.95 21.64
C THR A 215 53.80 5.73 22.60
N GLN A 216 53.77 7.07 22.50
CA GLN A 216 52.82 7.93 23.22
C GLN A 216 51.41 7.74 22.66
N LEU A 217 50.53 7.05 23.41
CA LEU A 217 49.13 6.85 23.06
C LEU A 217 48.28 8.03 23.56
N LEU A 218 47.56 8.67 22.64
CA LEU A 218 46.64 9.78 22.92
C LEU A 218 45.20 9.25 23.06
N ILE A 219 44.68 9.26 24.29
CA ILE A 219 43.32 8.77 24.59
C ILE A 219 42.37 9.96 24.65
N PRO A 220 41.28 10.00 23.86
CA PRO A 220 40.31 11.10 23.91
C PRO A 220 39.47 11.04 25.20
N ALA A 221 39.59 12.07 26.04
CA ALA A 221 38.89 12.20 27.33
C ALA A 221 37.64 13.12 27.26
N GLY A 222 37.63 14.06 26.31
CA GLY A 222 36.51 14.98 26.10
C GLY A 222 36.67 15.83 24.84
N ILE A 223 35.71 16.70 24.56
CA ILE A 223 35.76 17.64 23.43
C ILE A 223 35.25 19.01 23.89
N VAL A 224 35.85 20.08 23.37
CA VAL A 224 35.40 21.46 23.55
C VAL A 224 35.13 22.06 22.18
N THR A 225 34.01 22.76 22.03
CA THR A 225 33.56 23.36 20.76
C THR A 225 33.55 24.90 20.82
N GLU A 226 33.53 25.57 19.67
CA GLU A 226 33.37 27.03 19.60
C GLU A 226 32.12 27.52 20.35
N GLN A 227 31.03 26.75 20.32
CA GLN A 227 29.79 27.10 21.03
C GLN A 227 30.00 27.10 22.55
N ASP A 228 30.76 26.12 23.07
CA ASP A 228 31.05 26.04 24.50
C ASP A 228 31.87 27.27 24.94
N ILE A 229 32.84 27.69 24.11
CA ILE A 229 33.66 28.89 24.37
C ILE A 229 32.83 30.17 24.31
N LEU A 230 31.96 30.33 23.30
CA LEU A 230 31.04 31.47 23.20
C LEU A 230 30.09 31.55 24.40
N GLN A 231 29.62 30.40 24.88
CA GLN A 231 28.77 30.34 26.07
C GLN A 231 29.53 30.75 27.33
N LEU A 232 30.78 30.28 27.52
CA LEU A 232 31.62 30.68 28.65
C LEU A 232 31.97 32.17 28.62
N GLN A 233 32.18 32.74 27.43
CA GLN A 233 32.39 34.17 27.22
C GLN A 233 31.14 35.01 27.50
N ALA A 234 29.97 34.53 27.08
CA ALA A 234 28.70 35.18 27.41
C ALA A 234 28.40 35.16 28.92
N LEU A 235 28.96 34.21 29.67
CA LEU A 235 28.92 34.13 31.13
C LEU A 235 30.03 34.96 31.82
N GLU A 236 30.82 35.72 31.06
CA GLU A 236 31.92 36.57 31.54
C GLU A 236 32.99 35.82 32.37
N LEU A 237 33.21 34.53 32.07
CA LEU A 237 34.20 33.71 32.78
C LEU A 237 35.62 33.96 32.29
N ASP A 238 36.59 33.94 33.21
CA ASP A 238 38.03 34.08 32.90
C ASP A 238 38.57 32.80 32.25
N LEU A 239 38.64 32.78 30.92
CA LEU A 239 39.13 31.63 30.13
C LEU A 239 40.59 31.29 30.38
N GLY A 240 41.40 32.23 30.87
CA GLY A 240 42.81 32.01 31.18
C GLY A 240 43.00 31.09 32.39
N LYS A 241 42.07 31.16 33.35
CA LYS A 241 42.09 30.34 34.58
C LYS A 241 41.26 29.05 34.48
N LEU A 242 40.31 29.01 33.55
CA LEU A 242 39.43 27.86 33.39
C LEU A 242 40.14 26.75 32.61
N GLN A 243 40.15 25.53 33.13
CA GLN A 243 40.81 24.38 32.50
C GLN A 243 39.85 23.52 31.70
N ALA A 244 40.37 22.91 30.62
CA ALA A 244 39.63 22.10 29.67
C ALA A 244 38.75 21.01 30.32
N HIS A 245 39.28 20.27 31.32
CA HIS A 245 38.53 19.21 31.99
C HIS A 245 37.25 19.65 32.71
N ARG A 246 37.12 20.95 33.04
CA ARG A 246 35.92 21.47 33.70
C ARG A 246 34.80 21.84 32.74
N VAL A 247 35.13 21.97 31.45
CA VAL A 247 34.21 22.47 30.42
C VAL A 247 34.00 21.49 29.27
N MET A 248 34.86 20.47 29.14
CA MET A 248 34.76 19.46 28.10
C MET A 248 33.50 18.61 28.24
N SER A 249 32.92 18.23 27.10
CA SER A 249 31.83 17.25 27.06
C SER A 249 32.38 15.83 27.23
N SER A 250 31.84 15.08 28.20
CA SER A 250 32.20 13.68 28.50
C SER A 250 30.99 12.94 29.09
N PRO A 251 30.74 11.65 28.78
CA PRO A 251 31.54 10.77 27.92
C PRO A 251 31.39 11.07 26.42
N LEU A 252 32.47 10.84 25.65
CA LEU A 252 32.46 11.01 24.20
C LEU A 252 31.73 9.85 23.52
N PHE A 253 30.93 10.17 22.51
CA PHE A 253 30.41 9.15 21.60
C PHE A 253 31.42 8.93 20.49
N CYS A 254 32.02 7.74 20.48
CA CYS A 254 33.11 7.43 19.57
C CYS A 254 32.67 6.41 18.51
N LEU A 255 33.22 6.51 17.31
CA LEU A 255 32.91 5.64 16.17
C LEU A 255 34.12 4.85 15.69
N SER A 256 33.88 3.67 15.12
CA SER A 256 34.94 2.89 14.49
C SER A 256 35.18 3.38 13.05
N PRO A 257 36.43 3.40 12.55
CA PRO A 257 36.71 3.73 11.15
C PRO A 257 36.00 2.81 10.14
N GLN A 258 35.59 1.60 10.56
CA GLN A 258 34.87 0.65 9.72
C GLN A 258 33.35 0.85 9.70
N ASP A 259 32.81 1.71 10.57
CA ASP A 259 31.38 2.00 10.56
C ASP A 259 30.98 2.71 9.26
N GLY A 260 29.73 2.51 8.85
CA GLY A 260 29.14 3.22 7.71
C GLY A 260 28.86 4.68 8.06
N PHE A 261 29.13 5.60 7.15
CA PHE A 261 28.93 7.04 7.40
C PHE A 261 27.47 7.41 7.62
N TRP A 262 26.53 6.75 6.95
CA TRP A 262 25.11 6.95 7.22
C TRP A 262 24.75 6.74 8.70
N ARG A 263 25.39 5.76 9.35
CA ARG A 263 25.23 5.51 10.79
C ARG A 263 25.79 6.67 11.62
N ALA A 264 26.98 7.17 11.27
CA ALA A 264 27.58 8.34 11.90
C ALA A 264 26.68 9.58 11.79
N TYR A 265 26.13 9.82 10.60
CA TYR A 265 25.24 10.93 10.30
C TYR A 265 23.93 10.85 11.09
N GLN A 266 23.30 9.67 11.13
CA GLN A 266 22.12 9.44 11.96
C GLN A 266 22.40 9.69 13.45
N GLN A 267 23.57 9.27 13.92
CA GLN A 267 23.99 9.46 15.30
C GLN A 267 24.19 10.95 15.63
N MET A 268 24.80 11.74 14.74
CA MET A 268 24.96 13.19 14.89
C MET A 268 23.61 13.91 15.00
N LEU A 269 22.62 13.50 14.19
CA LEU A 269 21.26 14.04 14.26
C LEU A 269 20.56 13.68 15.58
N GLN A 270 20.63 12.41 15.97
CA GLN A 270 19.98 11.91 17.18
C GLN A 270 20.55 12.57 18.45
N GLN A 271 21.86 12.75 18.52
CA GLN A 271 22.54 13.34 19.67
C GLN A 271 22.62 14.87 19.60
N GLN A 272 22.12 15.50 18.53
CA GLN A 272 22.21 16.94 18.29
C GLN A 272 23.66 17.48 18.39
N VAL A 273 24.63 16.68 17.96
CA VAL A 273 26.06 17.04 17.89
C VAL A 273 26.47 17.24 16.43
N GLU A 274 27.41 18.16 16.21
CA GLU A 274 27.90 18.51 14.87
C GLU A 274 29.13 17.69 14.45
N GLN A 275 29.72 16.94 15.38
CA GLN A 275 30.94 16.15 15.15
C GLN A 275 31.03 14.95 16.10
N LEU A 276 31.73 13.91 15.68
CA LEU A 276 32.00 12.69 16.43
C LEU A 276 33.47 12.29 16.31
N VAL A 277 34.02 11.74 17.39
CA VAL A 277 35.43 11.32 17.45
C VAL A 277 35.56 9.88 16.93
N VAL A 278 36.59 9.61 16.13
CA VAL A 278 36.90 8.29 15.57
C VAL A 278 38.12 7.72 16.28
N TYR A 279 38.03 6.44 16.68
CA TYR A 279 39.06 5.75 17.46
C TYR A 279 39.28 4.31 16.99
N GLU A 280 40.47 3.78 17.26
CA GLU A 280 40.80 2.36 17.05
C GLU A 280 40.44 1.53 18.30
N PRO A 281 40.31 0.19 18.22
CA PRO A 281 39.96 -0.66 19.37
C PRO A 281 40.93 -0.56 20.57
N GLN A 282 42.09 0.09 20.42
CA GLN A 282 43.07 0.37 21.48
C GLN A 282 42.89 1.73 22.18
N GLU A 283 41.76 2.43 21.94
CA GLU A 283 41.41 3.75 22.50
C GLU A 283 42.28 4.93 22.00
N GLU A 284 42.97 4.76 20.87
CA GLU A 284 43.75 5.83 20.24
C GLU A 284 42.88 6.76 19.39
N LEU A 285 43.12 8.07 19.47
CA LEU A 285 42.51 9.08 18.62
C LEU A 285 43.00 8.93 17.17
N LEU A 286 42.09 8.55 16.25
CA LEU A 286 42.42 8.38 14.83
C LEU A 286 41.95 9.55 13.94
N GLY A 287 40.86 10.19 14.33
CA GLY A 287 40.25 11.21 13.48
C GLY A 287 39.00 11.82 14.08
N ILE A 288 38.46 12.81 13.39
CA ILE A 288 37.16 13.41 13.68
C ILE A 288 36.31 13.37 12.42
N ILE A 289 35.00 13.22 12.60
CA ILE A 289 34.04 13.31 11.52
C ILE A 289 33.01 14.38 11.85
N THR A 290 32.83 15.32 10.94
CA THR A 290 31.90 16.44 11.08
C THR A 290 30.64 16.20 10.25
N ARG A 291 29.56 16.92 10.58
CA ARG A 291 28.31 16.92 9.80
C ARG A 291 28.50 17.43 8.37
N ASN A 292 29.60 18.11 8.06
CA ASN A 292 29.90 18.62 6.71
C ASN A 292 30.88 17.76 5.92
N SER A 293 31.46 16.71 6.52
CA SER A 293 32.39 15.80 5.83
C SER A 293 31.77 15.10 4.61
N TRP A 294 30.45 15.04 4.50
CA TRP A 294 29.79 14.49 3.30
C TRP A 294 29.93 15.40 2.07
N LEU A 295 30.05 16.73 2.24
CA LEU A 295 30.24 17.66 1.13
C LEU A 295 31.54 17.38 0.37
N GLU A 296 32.55 16.93 1.10
CA GLU A 296 33.86 16.57 0.56
C GLU A 296 33.81 15.22 -0.17
N ALA A 297 32.99 14.30 0.33
CA ALA A 297 32.77 12.97 -0.24
C ALA A 297 31.93 12.98 -1.54
N VAL A 298 31.13 14.04 -1.75
CA VAL A 298 30.28 14.16 -2.93
C VAL A 298 31.05 14.80 -4.09
N GLU A 299 31.65 13.97 -4.94
CA GLU A 299 32.14 14.42 -6.25
C GLU A 299 30.95 14.64 -7.21
N VAL A 300 30.67 15.90 -7.53
CA VAL A 300 29.60 16.30 -8.48
C VAL A 300 29.64 15.47 -9.78
N PRO A 301 30.80 15.20 -10.42
CA PRO A 301 30.87 14.34 -11.60
C PRO A 301 30.52 12.85 -11.34
N GLN A 302 30.92 12.30 -10.18
CA GLN A 302 30.56 10.93 -9.80
C GLN A 302 29.07 10.78 -9.52
N MET A 303 28.40 11.80 -9.00
CA MET A 303 26.94 11.77 -8.83
C MET A 303 26.21 11.80 -10.17
N TYR A 304 26.58 12.68 -11.10
CA TYR A 304 25.98 12.64 -12.45
C TYR A 304 26.21 11.28 -13.11
N ARG A 305 27.41 10.70 -12.97
CA ARG A 305 27.72 9.36 -13.48
C ARG A 305 26.94 8.24 -12.77
N THR A 306 26.72 8.35 -11.47
CA THR A 306 25.94 7.37 -10.69
C THR A 306 24.46 7.46 -11.03
N ILE A 307 23.94 8.67 -11.20
CA ILE A 307 22.56 8.90 -11.65
C ILE A 307 22.38 8.35 -13.08
N GLU A 308 23.34 8.59 -13.97
CA GLU A 308 23.33 8.09 -15.35
C GLU A 308 23.45 6.56 -15.41
N LEU A 309 24.31 5.95 -14.59
CA LEU A 309 24.39 4.49 -14.45
C LEU A 309 23.11 3.88 -13.87
N LEU A 310 22.52 4.51 -12.85
CA LEU A 310 21.25 4.06 -12.28
C LEU A 310 20.10 4.21 -13.28
N GLN A 311 20.09 5.28 -14.09
CA GLN A 311 19.14 5.42 -15.20
C GLN A 311 19.32 4.29 -16.20
N GLN A 312 20.56 3.99 -16.58
CA GLN A 312 20.87 2.92 -17.52
C GLN A 312 20.50 1.53 -16.97
N GLU A 313 20.71 1.28 -15.68
CA GLU A 313 20.34 0.03 -15.01
C GLU A 313 18.82 -0.11 -14.87
N VAL A 314 18.10 0.99 -14.58
CA VAL A 314 16.63 1.01 -14.58
C VAL A 314 16.08 0.76 -15.97
N GLU A 315 16.62 1.39 -17.01
CA GLU A 315 16.24 1.13 -18.41
C GLU A 315 16.52 -0.32 -18.82
N GLN A 316 17.67 -0.86 -18.41
CA GLN A 316 18.06 -2.24 -18.71
C GLN A 316 17.17 -3.26 -17.97
N LEU A 317 16.82 -3.00 -16.71
CA LEU A 317 15.89 -3.83 -15.95
C LEU A 317 14.46 -3.75 -16.50
N GLN A 318 14.04 -2.56 -16.97
CA GLN A 318 12.76 -2.40 -17.66
C GLN A 318 12.74 -3.17 -18.99
N ALA A 319 13.82 -3.12 -19.77
CA ALA A 319 13.96 -3.89 -21.00
C ALA A 319 13.96 -5.41 -20.75
N GLN A 320 14.75 -5.89 -19.77
CA GLN A 320 14.75 -7.30 -19.37
C GLN A 320 13.38 -7.77 -18.87
N LYS A 321 12.66 -6.92 -18.14
CA LYS A 321 11.31 -7.24 -17.68
C LYS A 321 10.33 -7.37 -18.86
N ILE A 322 10.42 -6.49 -19.86
CA ILE A 322 9.60 -6.57 -21.08
C ILE A 322 9.94 -7.85 -21.85
N GLU A 323 11.23 -8.16 -22.03
CA GLU A 323 11.68 -9.36 -22.73
C GLU A 323 11.23 -10.65 -22.02
N LEU A 324 11.31 -10.70 -20.68
CA LEU A 324 10.79 -11.82 -19.88
C LEU A 324 9.26 -11.94 -19.96
N MET A 325 8.54 -10.81 -19.98
CA MET A 325 7.08 -10.82 -20.17
C MET A 325 6.70 -11.29 -21.57
N GLU A 326 7.43 -10.90 -22.61
CA GLU A 326 7.23 -11.36 -23.99
C GLU A 326 7.56 -12.83 -24.15
N GLN A 327 8.66 -13.32 -23.56
CA GLN A 327 9.00 -14.74 -23.52
C GLN A 327 7.90 -15.54 -22.83
N HIS A 328 7.47 -15.12 -21.63
CA HIS A 328 6.43 -15.83 -20.89
C HIS A 328 5.07 -15.82 -21.63
N ASN A 329 4.73 -14.72 -22.30
CA ASN A 329 3.54 -14.64 -23.14
C ASN A 329 3.67 -15.56 -24.38
N SER A 330 4.85 -15.65 -25.00
CA SER A 330 5.08 -16.51 -26.15
C SER A 330 5.03 -18.00 -25.78
N GLU A 331 5.60 -18.38 -24.64
CA GLU A 331 5.54 -19.75 -24.11
C GLU A 331 4.11 -20.13 -23.72
N SER A 332 3.40 -19.26 -23.02
CA SER A 332 1.98 -19.46 -22.67
C SER A 332 1.10 -19.58 -23.92
N THR A 333 1.40 -18.81 -24.97
CA THR A 333 0.67 -18.89 -26.25
C THR A 333 0.98 -20.21 -26.96
N ILE A 334 2.24 -20.65 -27.01
CA ILE A 334 2.63 -21.93 -27.61
C ILE A 334 1.97 -23.10 -26.86
N GLU A 335 1.97 -23.08 -25.53
CA GLU A 335 1.35 -24.12 -24.70
C GLU A 335 -0.17 -24.14 -24.87
N TYR A 336 -0.82 -22.97 -24.93
CA TYR A 336 -2.25 -22.87 -25.25
C TYR A 336 -2.58 -23.40 -26.64
N THR A 337 -1.77 -23.07 -27.64
CA THR A 337 -1.96 -23.52 -29.02
C THR A 337 -1.75 -25.03 -29.16
N GLN A 338 -0.75 -25.59 -28.48
CA GLN A 338 -0.48 -27.03 -28.45
C GLN A 338 -1.61 -27.81 -27.76
N THR A 339 -2.14 -27.28 -26.65
CA THR A 339 -3.26 -27.88 -25.94
C THR A 339 -4.52 -27.87 -26.82
N LYS A 340 -4.80 -26.76 -27.50
CA LYS A 340 -5.92 -26.65 -28.45
C LYS A 340 -5.78 -27.56 -29.66
N LEU A 341 -4.57 -27.71 -30.21
CA LEU A 341 -4.31 -28.65 -31.31
C LEU A 341 -4.56 -30.10 -30.86
N ALA A 342 -4.10 -30.47 -29.66
CA ALA A 342 -4.32 -31.80 -29.10
C ALA A 342 -5.80 -32.10 -28.85
N GLU A 343 -6.57 -31.13 -28.34
CA GLU A 343 -8.03 -31.25 -28.18
C GLU A 343 -8.74 -31.43 -29.52
N HIS A 344 -8.32 -30.68 -30.55
CA HIS A 344 -8.90 -30.77 -31.89
C HIS A 344 -8.59 -32.13 -32.54
N GLU A 345 -7.34 -32.58 -32.48
CA GLU A 345 -6.93 -33.89 -32.98
C GLU A 345 -7.65 -35.04 -32.26
N GLN A 346 -7.84 -34.94 -30.94
CA GLN A 346 -8.59 -35.94 -30.18
C GLN A 346 -10.07 -35.96 -30.58
N THR A 347 -10.65 -34.80 -30.87
CA THR A 347 -12.04 -34.67 -31.32
C THR A 347 -12.21 -35.23 -32.73
N GLU A 348 -11.28 -34.93 -33.64
CA GLU A 348 -11.29 -35.44 -35.01
C GLU A 348 -11.11 -36.97 -35.03
N GLN A 349 -10.21 -37.51 -34.20
CA GLN A 349 -10.06 -38.96 -34.02
C GLN A 349 -11.31 -39.62 -33.45
N LYS A 350 -12.00 -38.99 -32.48
CA LYS A 350 -13.28 -39.49 -31.95
C LYS A 350 -14.36 -39.49 -33.04
N LEU A 351 -14.47 -38.42 -33.82
CA LEU A 351 -15.42 -38.32 -34.94
C LEU A 351 -15.13 -39.36 -36.03
N GLN A 352 -13.86 -39.57 -36.37
CA GLN A 352 -13.45 -40.53 -37.38
C GLN A 352 -13.69 -41.98 -36.91
N ARG A 353 -13.44 -42.28 -35.63
CA ARG A 353 -13.80 -43.59 -35.03
C ARG A 353 -15.31 -43.81 -35.01
N ALA A 354 -16.10 -42.79 -34.66
CA ALA A 354 -17.56 -42.88 -34.68
C ALA A 354 -18.09 -43.10 -36.10
N ASN A 355 -17.58 -42.37 -37.10
CA ASN A 355 -17.95 -42.55 -38.50
C ASN A 355 -17.52 -43.91 -39.06
N GLN A 356 -16.32 -44.40 -38.72
CA GLN A 356 -15.88 -45.74 -39.11
C GLN A 356 -16.73 -46.83 -38.46
N ALA A 357 -17.12 -46.66 -37.19
CA ALA A 357 -18.02 -47.57 -36.49
C ALA A 357 -19.42 -47.55 -37.10
N LEU A 358 -19.93 -46.37 -37.47
CA LEU A 358 -21.22 -46.20 -38.12
C LEU A 358 -21.21 -46.82 -39.53
N CYS A 359 -20.19 -46.54 -40.34
CA CYS A 359 -20.02 -47.15 -41.66
C CYS A 359 -19.84 -48.67 -41.58
N ARG A 360 -19.08 -49.18 -40.60
CA ARG A 360 -18.98 -50.63 -40.33
C ARG A 360 -20.32 -51.20 -39.91
N SER A 361 -21.08 -50.52 -39.05
CA SER A 361 -22.42 -50.97 -38.65
C SER A 361 -23.38 -51.01 -39.84
N PHE A 362 -23.43 -49.95 -40.66
CA PHE A 362 -24.25 -49.93 -41.89
C PHE A 362 -23.79 -50.96 -42.93
N ALA A 363 -22.49 -51.12 -43.16
CA ALA A 363 -21.95 -52.11 -44.08
C ALA A 363 -22.20 -53.53 -43.56
N THR A 364 -22.07 -53.77 -42.26
CA THR A 364 -22.36 -55.06 -41.61
C THR A 364 -23.85 -55.35 -41.69
N ASN A 365 -24.73 -54.40 -41.37
CA ASN A 365 -26.18 -54.58 -41.49
C ASN A 365 -26.62 -54.80 -42.94
N ARG A 366 -26.04 -54.08 -43.91
CA ARG A 366 -26.32 -54.29 -45.34
C ARG A 366 -25.77 -55.62 -45.85
N ALA A 367 -24.58 -56.02 -45.41
CA ALA A 367 -23.99 -57.32 -45.72
C ALA A 367 -24.78 -58.45 -45.09
N LEU A 368 -25.19 -58.34 -43.82
CA LEU A 368 -26.09 -59.28 -43.14
C LEU A 368 -27.40 -59.42 -43.91
N LEU A 369 -28.08 -58.30 -44.21
CA LEU A 369 -29.34 -58.32 -44.97
C LEU A 369 -29.20 -58.82 -46.42
N ASN A 370 -28.01 -58.80 -47.02
CA ASN A 370 -27.75 -59.34 -48.37
C ASN A 370 -27.20 -60.76 -48.36
N ALA A 371 -26.57 -61.18 -47.26
CA ALA A 371 -26.02 -62.52 -47.05
C ALA A 371 -27.04 -63.49 -46.43
N ILE A 372 -28.17 -62.99 -45.90
CA ILE A 372 -29.31 -63.82 -45.51
C ILE A 372 -29.98 -64.31 -46.80
N PRO A 373 -29.94 -65.63 -47.09
CA PRO A 373 -30.56 -66.21 -48.28
C PRO A 373 -32.08 -66.38 -48.13
N ASP A 374 -32.61 -66.12 -46.94
CA ASP A 374 -33.99 -66.37 -46.53
C ASP A 374 -34.96 -65.30 -47.09
N LEU A 375 -36.22 -65.69 -47.30
CA LEU A 375 -37.27 -64.77 -47.71
C LEU A 375 -37.69 -63.92 -46.51
N ILE A 376 -37.58 -62.59 -46.63
CA ILE A 376 -38.01 -61.64 -45.61
C ILE A 376 -39.31 -60.97 -46.07
N LEU A 377 -40.36 -61.08 -45.27
CA LEU A 377 -41.65 -60.43 -45.48
C LEU A 377 -41.89 -59.41 -44.36
N ARG A 378 -42.52 -58.28 -44.68
CA ARG A 378 -43.01 -57.31 -43.70
C ARG A 378 -44.53 -57.29 -43.78
N LEU A 379 -45.17 -57.63 -42.68
CA LEU A 379 -46.62 -57.75 -42.59
C LEU A 379 -47.18 -56.70 -41.63
N ASN A 380 -48.38 -56.20 -41.89
CA ASN A 380 -49.11 -55.39 -40.92
C ASN A 380 -49.94 -56.27 -39.96
N GLN A 381 -50.60 -55.65 -38.98
CA GLN A 381 -51.44 -56.34 -37.98
C GLN A 381 -52.56 -57.24 -38.57
N ASP A 382 -53.06 -56.93 -39.77
CA ASP A 382 -54.08 -57.72 -40.48
C ASP A 382 -53.46 -58.87 -41.30
N GLY A 383 -52.14 -59.05 -41.20
CA GLY A 383 -51.35 -60.02 -41.95
C GLY A 383 -51.31 -59.75 -43.47
N LYS A 384 -51.40 -58.47 -43.87
CA LYS A 384 -51.18 -58.05 -45.26
C LYS A 384 -49.71 -57.77 -45.52
N LEU A 385 -49.22 -58.18 -46.69
CA LEU A 385 -47.82 -57.98 -47.08
C LEU A 385 -47.54 -56.51 -47.46
N VAL A 386 -46.80 -55.81 -46.61
CA VAL A 386 -46.39 -54.40 -46.80
C VAL A 386 -45.15 -54.30 -47.69
N ASN A 387 -44.15 -55.15 -47.45
CA ASN A 387 -42.91 -55.15 -48.21
C ASN A 387 -42.24 -56.54 -48.16
N TYR A 388 -41.34 -56.84 -49.08
CA TYR A 388 -40.58 -58.09 -49.07
C TYR A 388 -39.16 -57.90 -49.59
N LYS A 389 -38.27 -58.80 -49.19
CA LYS A 389 -36.94 -58.94 -49.76
C LYS A 389 -36.65 -60.43 -49.98
N MET A 390 -36.27 -60.79 -51.19
CA MET A 390 -35.97 -62.17 -51.59
C MET A 390 -34.60 -62.19 -52.28
N ALA A 391 -33.77 -63.18 -51.97
CA ALA A 391 -32.53 -63.41 -52.68
C ALA A 391 -32.81 -63.87 -54.13
N LYS A 392 -31.91 -63.57 -55.09
CA LYS A 392 -32.11 -63.87 -56.52
C LYS A 392 -32.23 -65.37 -56.84
N ASP A 393 -31.67 -66.22 -55.98
CA ASP A 393 -31.55 -67.67 -56.20
C ASP A 393 -32.47 -68.49 -55.26
N CYS A 394 -33.44 -67.84 -54.59
CA CYS A 394 -34.38 -68.52 -53.71
C CYS A 394 -35.54 -69.11 -54.55
N GLU A 395 -35.56 -70.43 -54.71
CA GLU A 395 -36.65 -71.15 -55.38
C GLU A 395 -37.82 -71.34 -54.40
N MET A 396 -38.84 -70.50 -54.54
CA MET A 396 -40.11 -70.62 -53.81
C MET A 396 -41.22 -71.06 -54.77
N PRO A 397 -42.26 -71.78 -54.29
CA PRO A 397 -43.40 -72.19 -55.11
C PRO A 397 -44.24 -71.03 -55.67
N PHE A 398 -44.01 -69.80 -55.20
CA PHE A 398 -44.65 -68.57 -55.68
C PHE A 398 -43.74 -67.35 -55.47
N HIS A 399 -43.95 -66.27 -56.25
CA HIS A 399 -43.15 -65.05 -56.15
C HIS A 399 -43.88 -63.97 -55.30
N PRO A 400 -43.31 -63.46 -54.20
CA PRO A 400 -44.02 -62.58 -53.24
C PRO A 400 -44.53 -61.26 -53.83
N CYS A 401 -43.94 -60.77 -54.93
CA CYS A 401 -44.38 -59.56 -55.62
C CYS A 401 -45.85 -59.59 -56.05
N GLN A 402 -46.40 -60.78 -56.32
CA GLN A 402 -47.79 -60.98 -56.75
C GLN A 402 -48.81 -60.84 -55.61
N PHE A 403 -48.31 -60.72 -54.38
CA PHE A 403 -49.09 -60.71 -53.14
C PHE A 403 -48.85 -59.47 -52.29
N LEU A 404 -48.14 -58.45 -52.81
CA LEU A 404 -48.01 -57.17 -52.14
C LEU A 404 -49.41 -56.55 -51.90
N GLY A 405 -49.71 -56.21 -50.65
CA GLY A 405 -51.01 -55.69 -50.21
C GLY A 405 -52.10 -56.76 -49.99
N LYS A 406 -51.85 -58.03 -50.31
CA LYS A 406 -52.77 -59.17 -50.07
C LYS A 406 -52.50 -59.82 -48.72
N SER A 407 -53.46 -60.60 -48.22
CA SER A 407 -53.37 -61.25 -46.90
C SER A 407 -52.60 -62.58 -46.98
N LEU A 408 -52.05 -63.03 -45.85
CA LEU A 408 -51.43 -64.36 -45.73
C LEU A 408 -52.36 -65.50 -46.17
N TYR A 409 -53.68 -65.36 -45.99
CA TYR A 409 -54.67 -66.34 -46.46
C TYR A 409 -54.73 -66.46 -47.98
N ASP A 410 -54.32 -65.42 -48.71
CA ASP A 410 -54.21 -65.44 -50.17
C ASP A 410 -52.87 -66.06 -50.63
N MET A 411 -51.87 -66.12 -49.74
CA MET A 411 -50.51 -66.55 -50.04
C MET A 411 -50.25 -68.03 -49.73
N PHE A 412 -50.87 -68.57 -48.67
CA PHE A 412 -50.63 -69.93 -48.19
C PHE A 412 -51.94 -70.71 -48.00
N PRO A 413 -51.93 -72.06 -48.11
CA PRO A 413 -53.09 -72.89 -47.75
C PRO A 413 -53.51 -72.66 -46.29
N GLY A 414 -54.79 -72.88 -45.98
CA GLY A 414 -55.36 -72.63 -44.64
C GLY A 414 -54.59 -73.28 -43.48
N GLU A 415 -54.06 -74.50 -43.70
CA GLU A 415 -53.26 -75.25 -42.72
C GLU A 415 -51.97 -74.55 -42.30
N VAL A 416 -51.45 -73.63 -43.12
CA VAL A 416 -50.23 -72.84 -42.85
C VAL A 416 -50.58 -71.39 -42.54
N ALA A 417 -51.59 -70.82 -43.22
CA ALA A 417 -52.02 -69.44 -43.04
C ALA A 417 -52.65 -69.18 -41.66
N GLU A 418 -53.46 -70.11 -41.13
CA GLU A 418 -54.09 -69.96 -39.81
C GLU A 418 -53.06 -69.92 -38.67
N PRO A 419 -52.11 -70.86 -38.55
CA PRO A 419 -51.04 -70.77 -37.56
C PRO A 419 -50.15 -69.53 -37.74
N ALA A 420 -49.81 -69.16 -38.98
CA ALA A 420 -48.99 -67.98 -39.26
C ALA A 420 -49.68 -66.68 -38.81
N MET A 421 -50.99 -66.54 -39.04
CA MET A 421 -51.77 -65.40 -38.57
C MET A 421 -51.86 -65.35 -37.04
N ALA A 422 -51.97 -66.50 -36.38
CA ALA A 422 -51.92 -66.59 -34.93
C ALA A 422 -50.56 -66.12 -34.38
N CYS A 423 -49.45 -66.50 -35.04
CA CYS A 423 -48.11 -66.04 -34.69
C CYS A 423 -47.93 -64.52 -34.87
N VAL A 424 -48.51 -63.91 -35.92
CA VAL A 424 -48.50 -62.43 -36.10
C VAL A 424 -49.19 -61.74 -34.92
N LYS A 425 -50.41 -62.17 -34.57
CA LYS A 425 -51.15 -61.58 -33.44
C LYS A 425 -50.45 -61.79 -32.10
N GLN A 426 -49.90 -62.98 -31.87
CA GLN A 426 -49.16 -63.28 -30.65
C GLN A 426 -47.85 -62.49 -30.56
N ALA A 427 -47.14 -62.29 -31.66
CA ALA A 427 -45.93 -61.48 -31.68
C ALA A 427 -46.23 -60.02 -31.30
N LEU A 428 -47.24 -59.40 -31.92
CA LEU A 428 -47.64 -58.01 -31.61
C LEU A 428 -48.13 -57.85 -30.17
N ASN A 429 -48.94 -58.79 -29.66
CA ASN A 429 -49.47 -58.72 -28.30
C ASN A 429 -48.41 -58.96 -27.22
N THR A 430 -47.44 -59.83 -27.48
CA THR A 430 -46.45 -60.25 -26.46
C THR A 430 -45.09 -59.55 -26.59
N GLY A 431 -44.82 -58.92 -27.73
CA GLY A 431 -43.51 -58.35 -28.07
C GLY A 431 -42.40 -59.39 -28.24
N LYS A 432 -42.70 -60.69 -28.18
CA LYS A 432 -41.71 -61.78 -28.27
C LYS A 432 -41.76 -62.45 -29.63
N THR A 433 -40.59 -62.84 -30.14
CA THR A 433 -40.46 -63.57 -31.41
C THR A 433 -41.20 -64.90 -31.36
N GLN A 434 -42.04 -65.15 -32.36
CA GLN A 434 -42.74 -66.42 -32.54
C GLN A 434 -42.07 -67.21 -33.66
N THR A 435 -41.94 -68.52 -33.49
CA THR A 435 -41.33 -69.40 -34.49
C THR A 435 -42.29 -70.53 -34.82
N PHE A 436 -42.41 -70.81 -36.10
CA PHE A 436 -43.34 -71.79 -36.64
C PHE A 436 -42.66 -72.54 -37.77
N GLU A 437 -42.40 -73.83 -37.56
CA GLU A 437 -41.92 -74.73 -38.61
C GLU A 437 -43.12 -75.36 -39.33
N TYR A 438 -43.07 -75.39 -40.65
CA TYR A 438 -44.12 -75.94 -41.48
C TYR A 438 -43.54 -76.60 -42.73
N GLN A 439 -44.32 -77.49 -43.33
CA GLN A 439 -43.95 -78.18 -44.57
C GLN A 439 -44.81 -77.68 -45.71
N LEU A 440 -44.21 -77.53 -46.88
CA LEU A 440 -44.93 -77.27 -48.12
C LEU A 440 -44.53 -78.32 -49.15
N SER A 441 -45.54 -78.93 -49.77
CA SER A 441 -45.36 -79.90 -50.84
C SER A 441 -45.50 -79.20 -52.19
N TRP A 442 -44.48 -79.30 -53.03
CA TRP A 442 -44.46 -78.73 -54.37
C TRP A 442 -43.69 -79.67 -55.32
N ASN A 443 -44.27 -79.98 -56.49
CA ASN A 443 -43.71 -80.93 -57.47
C ASN A 443 -43.25 -82.29 -56.87
N ASP A 444 -44.07 -82.92 -56.01
CA ASP A 444 -43.77 -84.19 -55.30
C ASP A 444 -42.54 -84.17 -54.37
N GLN A 445 -41.97 -82.99 -54.07
CA GLN A 445 -40.92 -82.81 -53.07
C GLN A 445 -41.48 -82.13 -51.81
N CYS A 446 -41.05 -82.63 -50.64
CA CYS A 446 -41.41 -82.08 -49.34
C CYS A 446 -40.26 -81.22 -48.81
N CYS A 447 -40.48 -79.91 -48.71
CA CYS A 447 -39.52 -78.94 -48.18
C CYS A 447 -39.96 -78.48 -46.79
N PHE A 448 -39.00 -78.38 -45.86
CA PHE A 448 -39.26 -77.91 -44.49
C PHE A 448 -38.84 -76.45 -44.35
N TYR A 449 -39.78 -75.61 -43.91
CA TYR A 449 -39.56 -74.18 -43.71
C TYR A 449 -39.73 -73.80 -42.25
N GLU A 450 -38.89 -72.89 -41.76
CA GLU A 450 -39.04 -72.23 -40.48
C GLU A 450 -39.42 -70.76 -40.74
N ALA A 451 -40.60 -70.33 -40.29
CA ALA A 451 -41.00 -68.92 -40.27
C ALA A 451 -40.84 -68.33 -38.87
N ARG A 452 -40.14 -67.19 -38.78
CA ARG A 452 -39.92 -66.45 -37.55
C ARG A 452 -40.53 -65.05 -37.64
N PHE A 453 -41.42 -64.75 -36.71
CA PHE A 453 -42.20 -63.51 -36.64
C PHE A 453 -41.67 -62.65 -35.50
N ALA A 454 -41.18 -61.46 -35.80
CA ALA A 454 -40.70 -60.51 -34.80
C ALA A 454 -41.35 -59.13 -35.01
N VAL A 455 -41.71 -58.46 -33.92
CA VAL A 455 -42.26 -57.11 -33.97
C VAL A 455 -41.19 -56.18 -34.55
N SER A 456 -41.53 -55.47 -35.61
CA SER A 456 -40.65 -54.50 -36.26
C SER A 456 -41.08 -53.06 -35.98
N ASP A 457 -42.36 -52.84 -35.71
CA ASP A 457 -42.95 -51.55 -35.33
C ASP A 457 -44.28 -51.78 -34.59
N ILE A 458 -44.94 -50.72 -34.11
CA ILE A 458 -46.14 -50.76 -33.27
C ILE A 458 -47.25 -51.66 -33.86
N ASP A 459 -47.45 -51.63 -35.19
CA ASP A 459 -48.48 -52.41 -35.90
C ASP A 459 -47.93 -53.31 -37.02
N GLU A 460 -46.62 -53.62 -36.98
CA GLU A 460 -45.95 -54.36 -38.04
C GLU A 460 -45.00 -55.45 -37.54
N VAL A 461 -44.97 -56.56 -38.26
CA VAL A 461 -44.15 -57.74 -37.96
C VAL A 461 -43.25 -58.02 -39.16
N ILE A 462 -41.96 -58.22 -38.89
CA ILE A 462 -41.03 -58.78 -39.86
C ILE A 462 -41.03 -60.29 -39.72
N VAL A 463 -41.13 -60.98 -40.85
CA VAL A 463 -41.18 -62.44 -40.95
C VAL A 463 -40.00 -62.91 -41.78
N ILE A 464 -39.18 -63.78 -41.22
CA ILE A 464 -38.07 -64.42 -41.94
C ILE A 464 -38.46 -65.87 -42.16
N VAL A 465 -38.48 -66.31 -43.42
CA VAL A 465 -38.82 -67.67 -43.84
C VAL A 465 -37.58 -68.35 -44.40
N ARG A 466 -37.13 -69.39 -43.71
CA ARG A 466 -35.89 -70.12 -44.00
C ARG A 466 -36.17 -71.57 -44.37
N ASP A 467 -35.54 -72.07 -45.44
CA ASP A 467 -35.51 -73.50 -45.74
C ASP A 467 -34.52 -74.19 -44.77
N ILE A 468 -35.02 -75.18 -44.02
CA ILE A 468 -34.24 -75.93 -43.02
C ILE A 468 -34.00 -77.39 -43.44
N THR A 469 -34.25 -77.72 -44.71
CA THR A 469 -34.16 -79.09 -45.23
C THR A 469 -32.72 -79.65 -45.14
N GLU A 470 -31.69 -78.88 -45.51
CA GLU A 470 -30.28 -79.29 -45.36
C GLU A 470 -29.84 -79.40 -43.91
N ARG A 471 -30.30 -78.50 -43.02
CA ARG A 471 -29.97 -78.55 -41.59
C ARG A 471 -30.46 -79.84 -40.95
N LYS A 472 -31.67 -80.29 -41.28
CA LYS A 472 -32.22 -81.57 -40.81
C LYS A 472 -31.40 -82.77 -41.31
N GLN A 473 -30.76 -82.66 -42.48
CA GLN A 473 -29.88 -83.68 -43.05
C GLN A 473 -28.45 -83.63 -42.45
N ALA A 474 -27.91 -82.45 -42.17
CA ALA A 474 -26.56 -82.24 -41.63
C ALA A 474 -26.45 -82.49 -40.11
N GLU A 475 -27.54 -82.34 -39.36
CA GLU A 475 -27.61 -82.71 -37.92
C GLU A 475 -27.31 -84.21 -37.72
N THR A 476 -27.54 -85.03 -38.74
CA THR A 476 -27.21 -86.46 -38.78
C THR A 476 -25.72 -86.73 -39.06
N GLU A 477 -24.97 -85.76 -39.59
CA GLU A 477 -23.57 -85.91 -40.03
C GLU A 477 -22.54 -85.33 -39.03
N LEU A 478 -22.96 -84.43 -38.13
CA LEU A 478 -22.12 -83.68 -37.18
C LEU A 478 -21.63 -84.47 -35.95
N ILE A 479 -22.02 -85.73 -35.79
CA ILE A 479 -21.56 -86.60 -34.68
C ILE A 479 -20.09 -87.05 -34.88
N GLY A 480 -19.52 -86.88 -36.09
CA GLY A 480 -18.20 -87.43 -36.45
C GLY A 480 -16.95 -86.55 -36.29
N LYS A 481 -17.04 -85.23 -36.02
CA LYS A 481 -15.88 -84.28 -36.07
C LYS A 481 -15.38 -83.71 -34.72
N SER A 482 -15.62 -84.38 -33.60
CA SER A 482 -15.47 -83.80 -32.23
C SER A 482 -14.03 -83.68 -31.68
N HIS A 483 -13.06 -84.49 -32.10
CA HIS A 483 -11.82 -84.66 -31.31
C HIS A 483 -10.69 -83.63 -31.51
N THR A 484 -10.55 -83.00 -32.69
CA THR A 484 -9.43 -82.06 -32.95
C THR A 484 -9.67 -80.65 -32.39
N LEU A 485 -10.94 -80.25 -32.19
CA LEU A 485 -11.32 -78.94 -31.67
C LEU A 485 -11.11 -78.80 -30.15
N ALA A 486 -11.10 -79.92 -29.43
CA ALA A 486 -11.03 -79.95 -27.97
C ALA A 486 -9.70 -79.42 -27.41
N ASN A 487 -8.57 -79.76 -28.05
CA ASN A 487 -7.24 -79.31 -27.60
C ASN A 487 -6.98 -77.83 -27.88
N PHE A 488 -7.39 -77.32 -29.05
CA PHE A 488 -7.28 -75.90 -29.39
C PHE A 488 -8.19 -75.03 -28.49
N SER A 489 -9.42 -75.49 -28.23
CA SER A 489 -10.35 -74.83 -27.30
C SER A 489 -9.83 -74.76 -25.86
N SER A 490 -9.16 -75.82 -25.38
CA SER A 490 -8.56 -75.85 -24.04
C SER A 490 -7.45 -74.81 -23.86
N ASN A 491 -6.58 -74.66 -24.86
CA ASN A 491 -5.49 -73.68 -24.83
C ASN A 491 -5.99 -72.23 -24.94
N LEU A 492 -7.02 -71.97 -25.76
CA LEU A 492 -7.69 -70.66 -25.82
C LEU A 492 -8.37 -70.29 -24.49
N LYS A 493 -9.00 -71.25 -23.80
CA LYS A 493 -9.59 -71.01 -22.46
C LYS A 493 -8.52 -70.60 -21.44
N ARG A 494 -7.32 -71.17 -21.51
CA ARG A 494 -6.19 -70.78 -20.65
C ARG A 494 -5.73 -69.34 -20.93
N LEU A 495 -5.57 -68.96 -22.20
CA LEU A 495 -5.23 -67.58 -22.58
C LEU A 495 -6.31 -66.57 -22.20
N HIS A 496 -7.59 -66.92 -22.42
CA HIS A 496 -8.70 -66.06 -22.03
C HIS A 496 -8.70 -65.81 -20.52
N ARG A 497 -8.45 -66.86 -19.70
CA ARG A 497 -8.31 -66.72 -18.24
C ARG A 497 -7.22 -65.72 -17.87
N LEU A 498 -6.05 -65.78 -18.51
CA LEU A 498 -4.96 -64.82 -18.27
C LEU A 498 -5.35 -63.39 -18.66
N SER A 499 -6.09 -63.20 -19.76
CA SER A 499 -6.52 -61.87 -20.20
C SER A 499 -7.65 -61.26 -19.34
N THR A 500 -8.41 -62.09 -18.61
CA THR A 500 -9.52 -61.63 -17.75
C THR A 500 -9.18 -61.58 -16.26
N THR A 501 -8.04 -62.14 -15.85
CA THR A 501 -7.61 -62.10 -14.44
C THR A 501 -7.12 -60.69 -14.10
N ASN A 502 -7.55 -60.15 -12.96
CA ASN A 502 -7.18 -58.80 -12.54
C ASN A 502 -5.81 -58.85 -11.83
N TYR A 503 -4.75 -58.42 -12.51
CA TYR A 503 -3.39 -58.38 -11.96
C TYR A 503 -3.07 -56.98 -11.43
N GLN A 504 -2.61 -56.89 -10.19
CA GLN A 504 -2.19 -55.62 -9.57
C GLN A 504 -0.77 -55.19 -10.00
N ASP A 505 0.06 -56.14 -10.43
CA ASP A 505 1.43 -55.89 -10.90
C ASP A 505 1.66 -56.59 -12.24
N ILE A 506 2.35 -55.89 -13.13
CA ILE A 506 2.74 -56.38 -14.45
C ILE A 506 3.74 -57.55 -14.34
N GLU A 507 4.52 -57.64 -13.26
CA GLU A 507 5.47 -58.74 -13.08
C GLU A 507 4.78 -60.09 -12.82
N TYR A 508 3.69 -60.10 -12.05
CA TYR A 508 2.88 -61.31 -11.84
C TYR A 508 2.18 -61.76 -13.13
N LEU A 509 1.67 -60.79 -13.92
CA LEU A 509 1.12 -61.06 -15.24
C LEU A 509 2.16 -61.75 -16.13
N PHE A 510 3.35 -61.17 -16.24
CA PHE A 510 4.43 -61.71 -17.07
C PHE A 510 4.86 -63.10 -16.64
N ALA A 511 4.98 -63.35 -15.33
CA ALA A 511 5.30 -64.67 -14.79
C ALA A 511 4.25 -65.73 -15.19
N ASP A 512 2.96 -65.40 -15.12
CA ASP A 512 1.87 -66.32 -15.48
C ASP A 512 1.82 -66.60 -16.99
N TYR A 513 2.07 -65.59 -17.84
CA TYR A 513 2.23 -65.79 -19.28
C TYR A 513 3.42 -66.70 -19.59
N LEU A 514 4.56 -66.51 -18.92
CA LEU A 514 5.73 -67.37 -19.10
C LEU A 514 5.46 -68.80 -18.66
N LYS A 515 4.81 -69.00 -17.51
CA LYS A 515 4.49 -70.35 -17.01
C LYS A 515 3.55 -71.08 -17.97
N THR A 516 2.50 -70.39 -18.42
CA THR A 516 1.53 -70.94 -19.36
C THR A 516 2.17 -71.25 -20.71
N GLY A 517 3.07 -70.40 -21.20
CA GLY A 517 3.80 -70.65 -22.44
C GLY A 517 4.78 -71.82 -22.35
N CYS A 518 5.50 -71.96 -21.23
CA CYS A 518 6.38 -73.12 -21.00
C CYS A 518 5.60 -74.45 -21.04
N GLU A 519 4.37 -74.47 -20.48
CA GLU A 519 3.47 -75.63 -20.54
C GLU A 519 2.93 -75.90 -21.96
N ILE A 520 2.50 -74.85 -22.68
CA ILE A 520 1.92 -74.98 -24.03
C ILE A 520 2.96 -75.48 -25.03
N PHE A 521 4.17 -74.91 -25.01
CA PHE A 521 5.21 -75.22 -25.98
C PHE A 521 6.10 -76.41 -25.56
N GLY A 522 6.00 -76.85 -24.30
CA GLY A 522 6.86 -77.90 -23.74
C GLY A 522 8.33 -77.49 -23.68
N LEU A 523 8.61 -76.20 -23.49
CA LEU A 523 9.95 -75.62 -23.45
C LEU A 523 10.24 -75.14 -22.01
N PRO A 524 11.40 -75.50 -21.42
CA PRO A 524 11.67 -75.27 -20.00
C PRO A 524 12.08 -73.83 -19.67
N THR A 525 12.42 -72.99 -20.65
CA THR A 525 12.82 -71.60 -20.43
C THR A 525 11.92 -70.65 -21.21
N GLY A 526 11.46 -69.60 -20.55
CA GLY A 526 10.65 -68.53 -21.12
C GLY A 526 11.14 -67.16 -20.67
N ILE A 527 11.18 -66.18 -21.57
CA ILE A 527 11.68 -64.83 -21.33
C ILE A 527 10.74 -63.80 -21.95
N ILE A 528 10.36 -62.79 -21.15
CA ILE A 528 9.78 -61.53 -21.63
C ILE A 528 10.85 -60.45 -21.47
N SER A 529 11.16 -59.75 -22.55
CA SER A 529 12.15 -58.68 -22.57
C SER A 529 11.54 -57.32 -22.84
N LYS A 530 12.26 -56.25 -22.48
CA LYS A 530 12.06 -54.88 -22.96
C LYS A 530 13.29 -54.47 -23.77
N ILE A 531 13.06 -53.86 -24.92
CA ILE A 531 14.11 -53.33 -25.78
C ILE A 531 14.08 -51.80 -25.70
N SER A 532 15.22 -51.20 -25.36
CA SER A 532 15.41 -49.75 -25.29
C SER A 532 16.62 -49.37 -26.13
N GLY A 533 16.38 -48.90 -27.37
CA GLY A 533 17.45 -48.61 -28.32
C GLY A 533 18.27 -49.86 -28.67
N LYS A 534 19.58 -49.85 -28.39
CA LYS A 534 20.48 -51.00 -28.63
C LYS A 534 20.51 -52.00 -27.46
N PHE A 535 19.75 -51.76 -26.40
CA PHE A 535 19.82 -52.54 -25.17
C PHE A 535 18.62 -53.49 -25.05
N TYR A 536 18.94 -54.72 -24.69
CA TYR A 536 18.01 -55.79 -24.35
C TYR A 536 18.00 -55.97 -22.84
N ASN A 537 16.83 -55.89 -22.23
CA ASN A 537 16.63 -56.08 -20.79
C ASN A 537 15.60 -57.18 -20.54
N ILE A 538 15.94 -58.16 -19.69
CA ILE A 538 14.99 -59.20 -19.27
C ILE A 538 14.03 -58.62 -18.23
N ARG A 539 12.73 -58.55 -18.54
CA ARG A 539 11.71 -58.09 -17.59
C ARG A 539 11.18 -59.20 -16.72
N SER A 540 11.03 -60.39 -17.28
CA SER A 540 10.63 -61.59 -16.54
C SER A 540 11.25 -62.81 -17.19
N VAL A 541 11.61 -63.81 -16.38
CA VAL A 541 12.24 -65.04 -16.84
C VAL A 541 11.80 -66.23 -15.99
N ILE A 542 11.53 -67.34 -16.66
CA ILE A 542 11.43 -68.67 -16.07
C ILE A 542 12.54 -69.48 -16.72
N SER A 543 13.51 -69.96 -15.96
CA SER A 543 14.61 -70.76 -16.50
C SER A 543 15.24 -71.68 -15.46
N ASN A 544 15.89 -72.74 -15.94
CA ASN A 544 16.73 -73.62 -15.13
C ASN A 544 18.20 -73.16 -15.10
N PHE A 545 18.54 -72.04 -15.76
CA PHE A 545 19.88 -71.47 -15.76
C PHE A 545 20.04 -70.40 -14.69
N GLU A 546 20.97 -70.58 -13.75
CA GLU A 546 21.27 -69.57 -12.71
C GLU A 546 21.80 -68.25 -13.30
N SER A 547 22.33 -68.27 -14.52
CA SER A 547 22.88 -67.08 -15.20
C SER A 547 21.83 -66.13 -15.78
N LEU A 548 20.54 -66.51 -15.81
CA LEU A 548 19.46 -65.70 -16.34
C LEU A 548 18.61 -65.14 -15.20
N THR A 549 18.81 -63.85 -14.90
CA THR A 549 18.06 -63.14 -13.86
C THR A 549 17.17 -62.04 -14.45
N PRO A 550 16.05 -61.68 -13.79
CA PRO A 550 15.34 -60.44 -14.09
C PRO A 550 16.28 -59.23 -14.06
N TYR A 551 16.01 -58.26 -14.92
CA TYR A 551 16.76 -57.02 -15.14
C TYR A 551 18.17 -57.18 -15.73
N LEU A 552 18.54 -58.35 -16.22
CA LEU A 552 19.79 -58.55 -16.94
C LEU A 552 19.87 -57.66 -18.19
N PHE A 553 20.88 -56.79 -18.26
CA PHE A 553 21.14 -55.92 -19.41
C PHE A 553 22.17 -56.51 -20.38
N ARG A 554 21.86 -56.47 -21.68
CA ARG A 554 22.75 -56.90 -22.77
C ARG A 554 22.61 -56.00 -23.99
N ASN A 555 23.59 -56.07 -24.88
CA ASN A 555 23.46 -55.49 -26.22
C ASN A 555 22.54 -56.39 -27.07
N LEU A 556 21.55 -55.80 -27.72
CA LEU A 556 20.57 -56.50 -28.54
C LEU A 556 21.22 -57.28 -29.70
N GLN A 557 22.32 -56.79 -30.27
CA GLN A 557 23.01 -57.51 -31.35
C GLN A 557 23.63 -58.83 -30.89
N ASN A 558 23.76 -59.04 -29.58
CA ASN A 558 24.38 -60.21 -28.99
C ASN A 558 23.35 -61.23 -28.44
N THR A 559 22.09 -61.15 -28.87
CA THR A 559 21.00 -62.02 -28.41
C THR A 559 20.32 -62.76 -29.56
N TYR A 560 19.74 -63.93 -29.27
CA TYR A 560 19.00 -64.73 -30.25
C TYR A 560 17.72 -64.04 -30.77
N CYS A 561 17.13 -63.15 -29.97
CA CYS A 561 15.93 -62.41 -30.35
C CYS A 561 16.20 -61.20 -31.27
N ALA A 562 17.47 -60.88 -31.58
CA ALA A 562 17.84 -59.79 -32.49
C ALA A 562 17.17 -59.94 -33.86
N VAL A 563 17.08 -61.17 -34.37
CA VAL A 563 16.46 -61.49 -35.66
C VAL A 563 14.95 -61.21 -35.63
N ALA A 564 14.25 -61.61 -34.55
CA ALA A 564 12.82 -61.33 -34.40
C ALA A 564 12.53 -59.82 -34.34
N TYR A 565 13.42 -59.05 -33.71
CA TYR A 565 13.34 -57.59 -33.66
C TYR A 565 13.60 -56.95 -35.04
N GLN A 566 14.62 -57.41 -35.76
CA GLN A 566 14.99 -56.88 -37.09
C GLN A 566 13.94 -57.22 -38.16
N GLU A 567 13.46 -58.46 -38.19
CA GLU A 567 12.51 -58.94 -39.20
C GLU A 567 11.04 -58.65 -38.84
N LYS A 568 10.76 -58.22 -37.60
CA LYS A 568 9.42 -57.94 -37.07
C LYS A 568 8.44 -59.11 -37.22
N LYS A 569 8.92 -60.34 -37.14
CA LYS A 569 8.14 -61.58 -37.32
C LYS A 569 8.52 -62.62 -36.29
N THR A 570 7.64 -63.59 -36.09
CA THR A 570 7.91 -64.77 -35.26
C THR A 570 8.98 -65.64 -35.90
N ILE A 571 10.03 -65.94 -35.15
CA ILE A 571 11.10 -66.86 -35.55
C ILE A 571 11.01 -68.13 -34.73
N ASN A 572 11.29 -69.27 -35.35
CA ASN A 572 11.35 -70.55 -34.67
C ASN A 572 12.48 -71.43 -35.23
N TYR A 573 13.13 -72.18 -34.35
CA TYR A 573 14.23 -73.08 -34.65
C TYR A 573 14.01 -74.40 -33.90
N ASN A 574 13.96 -75.52 -34.64
CA ASN A 574 13.80 -76.85 -34.06
C ASN A 574 15.14 -77.46 -33.61
N ASN A 575 16.23 -77.06 -34.29
CA ASN A 575 17.60 -77.42 -33.99
C ASN A 575 18.56 -76.31 -34.46
N LEU A 576 19.18 -75.58 -33.52
CA LEU A 576 20.17 -74.52 -33.80
C LEU A 576 21.56 -75.07 -34.18
N GLY A 577 21.83 -76.35 -33.95
CA GLY A 577 23.11 -77.01 -34.23
C GLY A 577 23.57 -76.93 -35.69
N GLY A 578 22.65 -76.81 -36.66
CA GLY A 578 22.91 -76.83 -38.10
C GLY A 578 23.07 -75.48 -38.81
N ILE A 579 23.03 -74.35 -38.09
CA ILE A 579 23.07 -73.00 -38.69
C ILE A 579 24.53 -72.50 -38.86
N SER A 580 24.83 -71.86 -40.00
CA SER A 580 26.16 -71.38 -40.39
C SER A 580 26.81 -70.42 -39.37
N ASN A 581 28.13 -70.55 -39.18
CA ASN A 581 28.95 -69.87 -38.16
C ASN A 581 28.83 -68.33 -38.11
N THR A 582 28.33 -67.65 -39.14
CA THR A 582 28.11 -66.20 -39.14
C THR A 582 26.97 -65.75 -38.21
N GLN A 583 26.03 -66.62 -37.84
CA GLN A 583 24.95 -66.32 -36.87
C GLN A 583 25.24 -66.82 -35.44
N LYS A 584 26.19 -67.75 -35.25
CA LYS A 584 26.59 -68.28 -33.92
C LYS A 584 27.52 -67.32 -33.16
N GLN A 585 28.18 -66.38 -33.84
CA GLN A 585 29.29 -65.61 -33.29
C GLN A 585 28.89 -64.34 -32.52
N GLN A 586 27.60 -64.07 -32.34
CA GLN A 586 27.13 -62.86 -31.66
C GLN A 586 26.67 -63.07 -30.20
N SER A 587 26.39 -64.29 -29.73
CA SER A 587 26.03 -64.51 -28.33
C SER A 587 27.24 -64.93 -27.48
N ASN A 588 27.84 -63.99 -26.72
CA ASN A 588 28.87 -64.26 -25.69
C ASN A 588 28.30 -64.98 -24.44
N LEU A 589 27.22 -65.75 -24.57
CA LEU A 589 26.66 -66.58 -23.52
C LEU A 589 26.97 -68.04 -23.85
N ASN A 590 27.69 -68.72 -22.96
CA ASN A 590 27.89 -70.18 -22.97
C ASN A 590 26.56 -70.93 -22.66
N LEU A 591 25.46 -70.55 -23.30
CA LEU A 591 24.17 -71.20 -23.22
C LEU A 591 23.91 -71.92 -24.54
N THR A 592 24.05 -73.25 -24.54
CA THR A 592 23.73 -74.12 -25.67
C THR A 592 22.20 -74.23 -25.83
N ILE A 593 21.60 -73.28 -26.54
CA ILE A 593 20.18 -73.33 -26.90
C ILE A 593 20.06 -74.10 -28.23
N ASP A 594 19.24 -75.15 -28.27
CA ASP A 594 19.04 -76.01 -29.45
C ASP A 594 17.64 -75.88 -30.04
N SER A 595 16.60 -75.57 -29.27
CA SER A 595 15.29 -75.21 -29.80
C SER A 595 14.80 -73.89 -29.23
N TYR A 596 14.16 -73.07 -30.07
CA TYR A 596 13.84 -71.68 -29.77
C TYR A 596 12.61 -71.22 -30.55
N ILE A 597 11.70 -70.49 -29.91
CA ILE A 597 10.63 -69.73 -30.57
C ILE A 597 10.55 -68.34 -29.95
N CYS A 598 10.42 -67.31 -30.78
CA CYS A 598 10.41 -65.93 -30.33
C CYS A 598 9.54 -65.06 -31.21
N THR A 599 8.78 -64.16 -30.60
CA THR A 599 7.93 -63.19 -31.30
C THR A 599 8.09 -61.79 -30.69
N PRO A 600 8.04 -60.71 -31.49
CA PRO A 600 8.04 -59.35 -30.97
C PRO A 600 6.72 -59.01 -30.24
N ILE A 601 6.83 -58.26 -29.15
CA ILE A 601 5.70 -57.67 -28.42
C ILE A 601 5.51 -56.24 -28.92
N PHE A 602 4.34 -55.96 -29.47
CA PHE A 602 3.99 -54.62 -29.97
C PHE A 602 3.16 -53.83 -28.97
N VAL A 603 3.52 -52.57 -28.73
CA VAL A 603 2.77 -51.59 -27.95
C VAL A 603 2.66 -50.34 -28.83
N ASN A 604 1.44 -49.88 -29.12
CA ASN A 604 1.18 -48.72 -30.00
C ASN A 604 1.92 -48.78 -31.35
N ASN A 605 1.95 -49.95 -31.98
CA ASN A 605 2.61 -50.20 -33.27
C ASN A 605 4.16 -50.14 -33.24
N GLU A 606 4.77 -50.00 -32.07
CA GLU A 606 6.22 -50.09 -31.85
C GLU A 606 6.60 -51.37 -31.10
N ILE A 607 7.82 -51.86 -31.29
CA ILE A 607 8.29 -53.06 -30.58
C ILE A 607 8.72 -52.65 -29.17
N TYR A 608 7.94 -53.06 -28.18
CA TYR A 608 8.27 -52.90 -26.77
C TYR A 608 9.40 -53.86 -26.35
N GLY A 609 9.41 -55.07 -26.90
CA GLY A 609 10.37 -56.12 -26.57
C GLY A 609 10.02 -57.44 -27.23
N THR A 610 10.43 -58.57 -26.64
CA THR A 610 10.19 -59.90 -27.22
C THR A 610 9.69 -60.90 -26.18
N LEU A 611 8.83 -61.82 -26.62
CA LEU A 611 8.44 -63.02 -25.89
C LEU A 611 9.14 -64.22 -26.52
N SER A 612 9.89 -64.99 -25.74
CA SER A 612 10.62 -66.15 -26.28
C SER A 612 10.59 -67.35 -25.35
N PHE A 613 10.62 -68.54 -25.93
CA PHE A 613 10.72 -69.82 -25.23
C PHE A 613 11.83 -70.68 -25.84
N SER A 614 12.58 -71.42 -25.01
CA SER A 614 13.79 -72.10 -25.44
C SER A 614 14.10 -73.39 -24.66
N SER A 615 14.87 -74.30 -25.27
CA SER A 615 15.40 -75.51 -24.64
C SER A 615 16.82 -75.84 -25.11
N THR A 616 17.56 -76.59 -24.30
CA THR A 616 18.89 -77.15 -24.62
C THR A 616 18.82 -78.48 -25.37
N LYS A 617 17.61 -78.94 -25.72
CA LYS A 617 17.39 -80.15 -26.50
C LYS A 617 16.72 -79.80 -27.83
N PRO A 618 17.13 -80.42 -28.94
CA PRO A 618 16.43 -80.26 -30.21
C PRO A 618 15.04 -80.92 -30.14
N ARG A 619 14.08 -80.38 -30.89
CA ARG A 619 12.73 -80.95 -31.03
C ARG A 619 12.72 -82.05 -32.09
N SER A 620 11.93 -83.10 -31.88
CA SER A 620 11.72 -84.19 -32.85
C SER A 620 10.72 -83.84 -33.95
N SER A 621 9.84 -82.86 -33.71
CA SER A 621 8.87 -82.35 -34.68
C SER A 621 8.98 -80.84 -34.84
N ASN A 622 8.69 -80.34 -36.04
CA ASN A 622 8.62 -78.91 -36.30
C ASN A 622 7.53 -78.24 -35.46
N PHE A 623 7.71 -76.97 -35.11
CA PHE A 623 6.64 -76.13 -34.57
C PHE A 623 5.44 -76.13 -35.52
N ARG A 624 4.26 -76.42 -34.97
CA ARG A 624 3.01 -76.44 -35.74
C ARG A 624 2.46 -75.01 -35.91
N THR A 625 1.58 -74.84 -36.90
CA THR A 625 0.93 -73.54 -37.17
C THR A 625 0.12 -73.05 -35.96
N ASP A 626 -0.57 -73.94 -35.24
CA ASP A 626 -1.33 -73.60 -34.03
C ASP A 626 -0.41 -73.15 -32.88
N GLU A 627 0.82 -73.67 -32.77
CA GLU A 627 1.79 -73.21 -31.78
C GLU A 627 2.32 -71.80 -32.11
N GLN A 628 2.55 -71.50 -33.40
CA GLN A 628 2.97 -70.17 -33.84
C GLN A 628 1.88 -69.11 -33.62
N GLU A 629 0.63 -69.42 -33.97
CA GLU A 629 -0.50 -68.52 -33.73
C GLU A 629 -0.69 -68.25 -32.22
N MET A 630 -0.47 -69.25 -31.37
CA MET A 630 -0.60 -69.11 -29.92
C MET A 630 0.43 -68.15 -29.32
N ILE A 631 1.71 -68.22 -29.72
CA ILE A 631 2.73 -67.29 -29.17
C ILE A 631 2.47 -65.85 -29.63
N GLU A 632 1.98 -65.65 -30.86
CA GLU A 632 1.60 -64.34 -31.40
C GLU A 632 0.42 -63.74 -30.65
N LEU A 633 -0.62 -64.53 -30.35
CA LEU A 633 -1.75 -64.11 -29.53
C LEU A 633 -1.33 -63.74 -28.10
N MET A 634 -0.40 -64.50 -27.51
CA MET A 634 0.17 -64.16 -26.19
C MET A 634 0.89 -62.81 -26.22
N ALA A 635 1.74 -62.58 -27.21
CA ALA A 635 2.47 -61.32 -27.36
C ALA A 635 1.54 -60.13 -27.63
N GLN A 636 0.48 -60.32 -28.43
CA GLN A 636 -0.53 -59.29 -28.67
C GLN A 636 -1.30 -58.94 -27.40
N SER A 637 -1.67 -59.95 -26.59
CA SER A 637 -2.37 -59.74 -25.31
C SER A 637 -1.50 -58.97 -24.32
N ILE A 638 -0.23 -59.35 -24.18
CA ILE A 638 0.76 -58.64 -23.36
C ILE A 638 0.90 -57.18 -23.82
N GLY A 639 1.00 -56.95 -25.13
CA GLY A 639 1.11 -55.61 -25.71
C GLY A 639 -0.08 -54.70 -25.41
N LYS A 640 -1.31 -55.23 -25.52
CA LYS A 640 -2.54 -54.51 -25.18
C LYS A 640 -2.58 -54.11 -23.70
N PHE A 641 -2.15 -54.98 -22.80
CA PHE A 641 -2.12 -54.69 -21.37
C PHE A 641 -1.13 -53.56 -21.05
N ILE A 642 0.08 -53.59 -21.64
CA ILE A 642 1.08 -52.53 -21.45
C ILE A 642 0.53 -51.18 -21.93
N ALA A 643 -0.11 -51.14 -23.10
CA ALA A 643 -0.71 -49.90 -23.63
C ALA A 643 -1.81 -49.33 -22.72
N ALA A 644 -2.69 -50.20 -22.20
CA ALA A 644 -3.77 -49.79 -21.31
C ALA A 644 -3.25 -49.20 -19.99
N ASN A 645 -2.22 -49.82 -19.39
CA ASN A 645 -1.61 -49.31 -18.16
C ASN A 645 -0.86 -47.99 -18.37
N GLN A 646 -0.19 -47.80 -19.52
CA GLN A 646 0.45 -46.53 -19.85
C GLN A 646 -0.58 -45.40 -19.97
N MET A 647 -1.68 -45.64 -20.69
CA MET A 647 -2.76 -44.67 -20.85
C MET A 647 -3.41 -44.30 -19.51
N LEU A 648 -3.62 -45.27 -18.62
CA LEU A 648 -4.19 -45.01 -17.29
C LEU A 648 -3.28 -44.13 -16.42
N MET A 649 -1.96 -44.38 -16.46
CA MET A 649 -0.99 -43.56 -15.72
C MET A 649 -0.93 -42.12 -16.27
N GLU A 650 -0.92 -41.94 -17.59
CA GLU A 650 -0.94 -40.62 -18.22
C GLU A 650 -2.21 -39.83 -17.86
N GLN A 651 -3.37 -40.49 -17.84
CA GLN A 651 -4.63 -39.86 -17.44
C GLN A 651 -4.58 -39.39 -15.98
N GLN A 652 -4.08 -40.22 -15.06
CA GLN A 652 -3.95 -39.85 -13.64
C GLN A 652 -3.01 -38.68 -13.42
N HIS A 653 -1.87 -38.65 -14.12
CA HIS A 653 -0.94 -37.52 -14.04
C HIS A 653 -1.54 -36.23 -14.59
N ALA A 654 -2.28 -36.29 -15.69
CA ALA A 654 -2.97 -35.13 -16.26
C ALA A 654 -4.07 -34.61 -15.32
N GLU A 655 -4.84 -35.51 -14.69
CA GLU A 655 -5.88 -35.15 -13.73
C GLU A 655 -5.30 -34.50 -12.47
N GLU A 656 -4.19 -35.03 -11.92
CA GLU A 656 -3.54 -34.41 -10.77
C GLU A 656 -2.91 -33.05 -11.11
N ALA A 657 -2.29 -32.90 -12.28
CA ALA A 657 -1.75 -31.62 -12.73
C ALA A 657 -2.86 -30.57 -12.92
N LEU A 658 -4.01 -30.97 -13.49
CA LEU A 658 -5.19 -30.11 -13.58
C LEU A 658 -5.69 -29.71 -12.19
N ARG A 659 -5.80 -30.69 -11.27
CA ARG A 659 -6.24 -30.47 -9.89
C ARG A 659 -5.31 -29.50 -9.15
N GLU A 660 -4.00 -29.65 -9.29
CA GLU A 660 -3.03 -28.72 -8.72
C GLU A 660 -3.14 -27.32 -9.30
N SER A 661 -3.31 -27.19 -10.63
CA SER A 661 -3.48 -25.89 -11.29
C SER A 661 -4.76 -25.19 -10.83
N GLU A 662 -5.88 -25.91 -10.76
CA GLU A 662 -7.15 -25.41 -10.23
C GLU A 662 -7.03 -24.97 -8.77
N GLN A 663 -6.32 -25.74 -7.94
CA GLN A 663 -6.08 -25.37 -6.54
C GLN A 663 -5.22 -24.11 -6.41
N ARG A 664 -4.16 -23.97 -7.22
CA ARG A 664 -3.33 -22.75 -7.25
C ARG A 664 -4.15 -21.52 -7.64
N PHE A 665 -4.97 -21.62 -8.68
CA PHE A 665 -5.88 -20.53 -9.07
C PHE A 665 -6.86 -20.17 -7.96
N ARG A 666 -7.48 -21.17 -7.34
CA ARG A 666 -8.42 -20.97 -6.22
C ARG A 666 -7.75 -20.27 -5.04
N GLN A 667 -6.56 -20.69 -4.65
CA GLN A 667 -5.80 -20.07 -3.56
C GLN A 667 -5.43 -18.61 -3.85
N MET A 668 -5.07 -18.28 -5.10
CA MET A 668 -4.80 -16.88 -5.46
C MET A 668 -6.08 -16.03 -5.42
N ALA A 669 -7.16 -16.51 -6.03
CA ALA A 669 -8.42 -15.79 -6.11
C ALA A 669 -9.12 -15.60 -4.74
N GLU A 670 -8.91 -16.51 -3.78
CA GLU A 670 -9.48 -16.42 -2.44
C GLU A 670 -8.70 -15.49 -1.49
N ASN A 671 -7.42 -15.23 -1.74
CA ASN A 671 -6.56 -14.42 -0.84
C ASN A 671 -6.37 -12.96 -1.29
N ILE A 672 -6.70 -12.63 -2.53
CA ILE A 672 -6.62 -11.25 -3.03
C ILE A 672 -7.92 -10.52 -2.67
N ARG A 673 -7.80 -9.34 -2.04
CA ARG A 673 -8.94 -8.52 -1.61
C ARG A 673 -9.63 -7.73 -2.72
N GLN A 674 -9.24 -7.92 -3.97
CA GLN A 674 -9.90 -7.32 -5.13
C GLN A 674 -10.96 -8.29 -5.67
N VAL A 675 -12.02 -7.75 -6.25
CA VAL A 675 -13.11 -8.56 -6.82
C VAL A 675 -12.78 -8.92 -8.26
N PHE A 676 -12.53 -10.19 -8.52
CA PHE A 676 -12.43 -10.73 -9.88
C PHE A 676 -13.79 -11.22 -10.32
N TRP A 677 -14.17 -10.93 -11.56
CA TRP A 677 -15.42 -11.41 -12.12
C TRP A 677 -15.28 -11.79 -13.59
N MET A 678 -16.12 -12.74 -14.02
CA MET A 678 -16.20 -13.21 -15.39
C MET A 678 -17.65 -13.33 -15.82
N ARG A 679 -17.99 -12.80 -16.98
CA ARG A 679 -19.32 -12.85 -17.58
C ARG A 679 -19.30 -13.46 -18.98
N ASP A 680 -20.43 -14.05 -19.31
CA ASP A 680 -20.75 -14.46 -20.66
C ASP A 680 -21.10 -13.21 -21.52
N PRO A 681 -20.47 -13.01 -22.69
CA PRO A 681 -20.66 -11.80 -23.49
C PRO A 681 -22.06 -11.72 -24.15
N GLU A 682 -22.71 -12.85 -24.41
CA GLU A 682 -24.02 -12.90 -25.09
C GLU A 682 -25.17 -12.76 -24.08
N THR A 683 -25.15 -13.60 -23.04
CA THR A 683 -26.21 -13.68 -22.03
C THR A 683 -26.04 -12.71 -20.87
N GLU A 684 -24.86 -12.08 -20.75
CA GLU A 684 -24.44 -11.20 -19.65
C GLU A 684 -24.53 -11.86 -18.26
N GLN A 685 -24.63 -13.20 -18.22
CA GLN A 685 -24.67 -13.98 -16.99
C GLN A 685 -23.29 -14.04 -16.33
N MET A 686 -23.27 -13.97 -15.00
CA MET A 686 -22.05 -14.15 -14.22
C MET A 686 -21.62 -15.61 -14.22
N ILE A 687 -20.43 -15.88 -14.76
CA ILE A 687 -19.80 -17.20 -14.78
C ILE A 687 -19.02 -17.42 -13.49
N TYR A 688 -18.32 -16.37 -13.02
CA TYR A 688 -17.52 -16.43 -11.81
C TYR A 688 -17.45 -15.05 -11.16
N ILE A 689 -17.45 -15.03 -9.84
CA ILE A 689 -17.07 -13.88 -9.04
C ILE A 689 -16.31 -14.35 -7.79
N SER A 690 -15.22 -13.65 -7.46
CA SER A 690 -14.38 -13.99 -6.30
C SER A 690 -15.07 -13.66 -4.97
N PRO A 691 -14.77 -14.39 -3.87
CA PRO A 691 -15.38 -14.17 -2.56
C PRO A 691 -15.22 -12.77 -1.97
N ALA A 692 -14.19 -12.01 -2.38
CA ALA A 692 -13.98 -10.62 -1.98
C ALA A 692 -15.20 -9.71 -2.26
N TYR A 693 -16.08 -10.11 -3.20
CA TYR A 693 -17.35 -9.43 -3.45
C TYR A 693 -18.23 -9.37 -2.20
N GLU A 694 -18.27 -10.43 -1.40
CA GLU A 694 -19.12 -10.44 -0.21
C GLU A 694 -18.66 -9.45 0.85
N GLU A 695 -17.35 -9.26 0.99
CA GLU A 695 -16.74 -8.32 1.92
C GLU A 695 -16.94 -6.86 1.47
N ILE A 696 -16.69 -6.58 0.19
CA ILE A 696 -16.72 -5.21 -0.35
C ILE A 696 -18.15 -4.74 -0.63
N TRP A 697 -18.99 -5.56 -1.27
CA TRP A 697 -20.38 -5.21 -1.60
C TRP A 697 -21.37 -5.54 -0.48
N GLY A 698 -21.00 -6.36 0.52
CA GLY A 698 -21.91 -6.80 1.58
C GLY A 698 -23.06 -7.67 1.09
N ARG A 699 -22.89 -8.36 -0.04
CA ARG A 699 -23.90 -9.20 -0.68
C ARG A 699 -23.30 -10.55 -1.02
N SER A 700 -24.09 -11.62 -0.93
CA SER A 700 -23.58 -12.95 -1.26
C SER A 700 -23.22 -13.07 -2.75
N CYS A 701 -22.17 -13.83 -3.07
CA CYS A 701 -21.83 -14.16 -4.46
C CYS A 701 -23.02 -14.85 -5.15
N GLN A 702 -23.79 -15.64 -4.40
CA GLN A 702 -24.99 -16.31 -4.89
C GLN A 702 -26.04 -15.35 -5.46
N SER A 703 -26.16 -14.14 -4.89
CA SER A 703 -27.10 -13.14 -5.39
C SER A 703 -26.80 -12.69 -6.82
N ILE A 704 -25.51 -12.61 -7.18
CA ILE A 704 -25.06 -12.25 -8.52
C ILE A 704 -25.25 -13.40 -9.52
N TYR A 705 -25.04 -14.64 -9.10
CA TYR A 705 -25.31 -15.80 -9.95
C TYR A 705 -26.81 -15.96 -10.25
N GLN A 706 -27.69 -15.53 -9.33
CA GLN A 706 -29.14 -15.52 -9.55
C GLN A 706 -29.59 -14.32 -10.39
N ASN A 707 -28.99 -13.15 -10.17
CA ASN A 707 -29.27 -11.93 -10.91
C ASN A 707 -27.96 -11.14 -11.11
N SER A 708 -27.38 -11.25 -12.30
CA SER A 708 -26.07 -10.67 -12.63
C SER A 708 -26.06 -9.15 -12.66
N GLN A 709 -27.22 -8.49 -12.66
CA GLN A 709 -27.35 -7.04 -12.56
C GLN A 709 -27.60 -6.54 -11.14
N SER A 710 -27.76 -7.42 -10.15
CA SER A 710 -28.10 -7.03 -8.77
C SER A 710 -27.08 -6.08 -8.13
N PHE A 711 -25.80 -6.12 -8.53
CA PHE A 711 -24.78 -5.19 -8.05
C PHE A 711 -25.08 -3.73 -8.41
N LEU A 712 -25.82 -3.46 -9.49
CA LEU A 712 -26.23 -2.10 -9.88
C LEU A 712 -27.12 -1.42 -8.84
N ASP A 713 -27.78 -2.20 -7.98
CA ASP A 713 -28.58 -1.71 -6.84
C ASP A 713 -27.75 -1.20 -5.67
N SER A 714 -26.45 -1.51 -5.66
CA SER A 714 -25.53 -0.97 -4.67
C SER A 714 -24.89 0.35 -5.12
N ILE A 715 -24.87 0.66 -6.43
CA ILE A 715 -24.21 1.86 -6.93
C ILE A 715 -24.94 3.10 -6.43
N HIS A 716 -24.18 4.08 -5.95
CA HIS A 716 -24.70 5.35 -5.46
C HIS A 716 -25.59 6.00 -6.55
N PRO A 717 -26.77 6.57 -6.21
CA PRO A 717 -27.73 7.07 -7.19
C PRO A 717 -27.14 8.05 -8.21
N GLU A 718 -26.21 8.92 -7.78
CA GLU A 718 -25.52 9.89 -8.63
C GLU A 718 -24.57 9.25 -9.66
N ASP A 719 -24.00 8.09 -9.35
CA ASP A 719 -23.02 7.42 -10.21
C ASP A 719 -23.65 6.37 -11.13
N ARG A 720 -24.91 6.01 -10.90
CA ARG A 720 -25.60 4.88 -11.53
C ARG A 720 -25.71 4.99 -13.04
N GLU A 721 -26.13 6.15 -13.57
CA GLU A 721 -26.25 6.33 -15.03
C GLU A 721 -24.89 6.22 -15.72
N ARG A 722 -23.86 6.82 -15.13
CA ARG A 722 -22.49 6.79 -15.63
C ARG A 722 -21.92 5.37 -15.64
N ALA A 723 -22.13 4.62 -14.55
CA ALA A 723 -21.70 3.22 -14.46
C ALA A 723 -22.41 2.32 -15.49
N ILE A 724 -23.74 2.46 -15.64
CA ILE A 724 -24.51 1.70 -16.64
C ILE A 724 -24.06 2.02 -18.07
N ALA A 725 -23.80 3.30 -18.37
CA ALA A 725 -23.30 3.70 -19.68
C ALA A 725 -21.94 3.08 -19.99
N ALA A 726 -21.05 3.05 -18.99
CA ALA A 726 -19.72 2.48 -19.15
C ALA A 726 -19.75 0.94 -19.30
N LEU A 727 -20.62 0.23 -18.57
CA LEU A 727 -20.84 -1.23 -18.74
C LEU A 727 -21.23 -1.61 -20.18
N LYS A 728 -22.03 -0.76 -20.85
CA LYS A 728 -22.43 -1.01 -22.25
C LYS A 728 -21.27 -0.87 -23.25
N GLN A 729 -20.22 -0.13 -22.89
CA GLN A 729 -19.05 0.08 -23.75
C GLN A 729 -18.01 -1.04 -23.60
N GLN A 730 -18.17 -1.95 -22.63
CA GLN A 730 -17.21 -3.02 -22.34
C GLN A 730 -16.97 -3.97 -23.53
N LYS A 731 -17.94 -4.14 -24.43
CA LYS A 731 -17.79 -4.94 -25.65
C LYS A 731 -16.88 -4.31 -26.71
N GLN A 732 -16.48 -3.04 -26.54
CA GLN A 732 -15.70 -2.27 -27.52
C GLN A 732 -14.22 -2.09 -27.13
N GLY A 733 -13.78 -2.49 -25.93
CA GLY A 733 -12.38 -2.37 -25.49
C GLY A 733 -12.17 -2.41 -23.97
N GLU A 734 -11.02 -1.91 -23.51
CA GLU A 734 -10.69 -1.76 -22.09
C GLU A 734 -11.59 -0.70 -21.43
N TYR A 735 -12.14 -1.06 -20.28
CA TYR A 735 -13.03 -0.26 -19.44
C TYR A 735 -12.31 0.03 -18.11
N ASP A 736 -12.29 1.29 -17.67
CA ASP A 736 -11.74 1.74 -16.38
C ASP A 736 -12.64 2.87 -15.82
N ILE A 737 -13.26 2.64 -14.67
CA ILE A 737 -14.20 3.60 -14.06
C ILE A 737 -14.10 3.59 -12.54
N GLU A 738 -14.31 4.75 -11.93
CA GLU A 738 -14.50 4.90 -10.49
C GLU A 738 -15.95 5.27 -10.16
N TYR A 739 -16.58 4.58 -9.21
CA TYR A 739 -17.94 4.88 -8.73
C TYR A 739 -18.11 4.53 -7.26
N ARG A 740 -19.10 5.14 -6.60
CA ARG A 740 -19.45 4.82 -5.22
C ARG A 740 -20.48 3.70 -5.14
N ILE A 741 -20.35 2.88 -4.10
CA ILE A 741 -21.36 1.89 -3.70
C ILE A 741 -21.85 2.16 -2.27
N LEU A 742 -23.08 1.74 -1.99
CA LEU A 742 -23.75 1.80 -0.70
C LEU A 742 -23.96 0.37 -0.19
N GLN A 743 -23.29 0.03 0.91
CA GLN A 743 -23.40 -1.27 1.54
C GLN A 743 -24.69 -1.38 2.38
N VAL A 744 -25.13 -2.62 2.65
CA VAL A 744 -26.24 -2.90 3.57
C VAL A 744 -25.84 -2.45 4.99
N GLY A 745 -26.26 -1.23 5.37
CA GLY A 745 -25.81 -0.54 6.58
C GLY A 745 -25.50 0.94 6.37
N GLY A 746 -25.49 1.42 5.12
CA GLY A 746 -25.31 2.84 4.78
C GLY A 746 -23.85 3.29 4.67
N GLN A 747 -22.89 2.37 4.76
CA GLN A 747 -21.48 2.69 4.52
C GLN A 747 -21.23 2.90 3.03
N GLU A 748 -20.68 4.06 2.69
CA GLU A 748 -20.22 4.40 1.34
C GLU A 748 -18.81 3.86 1.11
N ARG A 749 -18.58 3.26 -0.07
CA ARG A 749 -17.26 2.83 -0.53
C ARG A 749 -16.99 3.29 -1.95
N TRP A 750 -15.74 3.60 -2.27
CA TRP A 750 -15.28 3.92 -3.61
C TRP A 750 -14.68 2.70 -4.28
N ILE A 751 -15.18 2.39 -5.47
CA ILE A 751 -14.75 1.26 -6.26
C ILE A 751 -14.11 1.77 -7.54
N ARG A 752 -12.94 1.24 -7.88
CA ARG A 752 -12.37 1.33 -9.23
C ARG A 752 -12.54 -0.01 -9.93
N GLU A 753 -13.18 -0.01 -11.08
CA GLU A 753 -13.45 -1.21 -11.85
C GLU A 753 -12.75 -1.14 -13.20
N GLN A 754 -11.96 -2.18 -13.49
CA GLN A 754 -11.27 -2.37 -14.76
C GLN A 754 -11.74 -3.66 -15.42
N ALA A 755 -12.04 -3.62 -16.72
CA ALA A 755 -12.55 -4.80 -17.43
C ALA A 755 -12.11 -4.85 -18.88
N PHE A 756 -11.95 -6.05 -19.42
CA PHE A 756 -11.50 -6.28 -20.78
C PHE A 756 -12.13 -7.55 -21.39
N PRO A 757 -12.37 -7.58 -22.71
CA PRO A 757 -12.86 -8.77 -23.40
C PRO A 757 -11.72 -9.74 -23.70
N ILE A 758 -11.99 -11.04 -23.56
CA ILE A 758 -11.10 -12.12 -24.02
C ILE A 758 -11.69 -12.72 -25.29
N CYS A 759 -10.88 -12.75 -26.34
CA CYS A 759 -11.24 -13.26 -27.66
C CYS A 759 -10.70 -14.68 -27.86
N ASP A 760 -11.40 -15.46 -28.70
CA ASP A 760 -10.91 -16.74 -29.20
C ASP A 760 -9.94 -16.56 -30.38
N SER A 761 -9.48 -17.67 -30.96
CA SER A 761 -8.56 -17.68 -32.11
C SER A 761 -9.15 -17.07 -33.38
N GLU A 762 -10.48 -16.89 -33.46
CA GLU A 762 -11.18 -16.26 -34.58
C GLU A 762 -11.45 -14.75 -34.33
N GLY A 763 -11.01 -14.23 -33.17
CA GLY A 763 -11.22 -12.85 -32.75
C GLY A 763 -12.62 -12.58 -32.21
N GLN A 764 -13.42 -13.61 -31.94
CA GLN A 764 -14.74 -13.46 -31.33
C GLN A 764 -14.60 -13.41 -29.80
N ILE A 765 -15.30 -12.46 -29.17
CA ILE A 765 -15.29 -12.32 -27.71
C ILE A 765 -16.05 -13.51 -27.11
N TYR A 766 -15.36 -14.36 -26.34
CA TYR A 766 -16.00 -15.49 -25.66
C TYR A 766 -16.10 -15.28 -24.13
N ARG A 767 -15.37 -14.31 -23.56
CA ARG A 767 -15.50 -13.91 -22.14
C ARG A 767 -15.33 -12.41 -21.95
N LEU A 768 -16.04 -11.89 -20.96
CA LEU A 768 -15.79 -10.57 -20.40
C LEU A 768 -15.22 -10.76 -18.99
N VAL A 769 -14.07 -10.18 -18.69
CA VAL A 769 -13.43 -10.30 -17.38
C VAL A 769 -13.12 -8.93 -16.80
N GLY A 770 -13.11 -8.82 -15.48
CA GLY A 770 -12.76 -7.58 -14.81
C GLY A 770 -12.32 -7.76 -13.37
N ILE A 771 -11.72 -6.68 -12.86
CA ILE A 771 -11.20 -6.51 -11.51
C ILE A 771 -11.84 -5.27 -10.92
N ALA A 772 -12.39 -5.36 -9.71
CA ALA A 772 -12.88 -4.22 -8.97
C ALA A 772 -12.12 -4.08 -7.64
N GLU A 773 -11.54 -2.90 -7.42
CA GLU A 773 -10.71 -2.57 -6.27
C GLU A 773 -11.43 -1.55 -5.37
N ASP A 774 -11.39 -1.78 -4.05
CA ASP A 774 -11.85 -0.82 -3.06
C ASP A 774 -10.77 0.26 -2.85
N ILE A 775 -11.03 1.47 -3.36
CA ILE A 775 -10.15 2.63 -3.28
C ILE A 775 -10.65 3.65 -2.23
N THR A 776 -11.51 3.24 -1.30
CA THR A 776 -12.10 4.12 -0.28
C THR A 776 -11.02 4.79 0.56
N GLU A 777 -10.05 4.04 1.08
CA GLU A 777 -8.96 4.59 1.89
C GLU A 777 -8.13 5.63 1.11
N TYR A 778 -7.88 5.35 -0.18
CA TYR A 778 -7.18 6.27 -1.07
C TYR A 778 -7.95 7.58 -1.23
N LYS A 779 -9.26 7.52 -1.49
CA LYS A 779 -10.11 8.72 -1.63
C LYS A 779 -10.24 9.50 -0.33
N LEU A 780 -10.37 8.84 0.83
CA LEU A 780 -10.38 9.52 2.13
C LEU A 780 -9.05 10.22 2.42
N ALA A 781 -7.92 9.60 2.08
CA ALA A 781 -6.61 10.22 2.23
C ALA A 781 -6.45 11.44 1.30
N GLU A 782 -6.87 11.31 0.04
CA GLU A 782 -6.87 12.41 -0.92
C GLU A 782 -7.73 13.59 -0.44
N GLN A 783 -8.94 13.31 0.07
CA GLN A 783 -9.83 14.33 0.60
C GLN A 783 -9.24 15.04 1.83
N LYS A 784 -8.73 14.28 2.81
CA LYS A 784 -8.06 14.86 4.00
C LYS A 784 -6.88 15.74 3.61
N MET A 785 -6.09 15.32 2.63
CA MET A 785 -4.96 16.10 2.12
C MET A 785 -5.45 17.42 1.49
N ARG A 786 -6.53 17.37 0.71
CA ARG A 786 -7.12 18.56 0.08
C ARG A 786 -7.72 19.52 1.10
N GLU A 787 -8.42 19.01 2.11
CA GLU A 787 -8.96 19.81 3.23
C GLU A 787 -7.83 20.49 4.03
N ALA A 788 -6.74 19.75 4.32
CA ALA A 788 -5.58 20.31 5.01
C ALA A 788 -4.88 21.40 4.18
N LEU A 789 -4.76 21.20 2.87
CA LEU A 789 -4.18 22.20 1.96
C LEU A 789 -5.05 23.47 1.89
N GLU A 790 -6.37 23.33 1.87
CA GLU A 790 -7.26 24.49 1.84
C GLU A 790 -7.21 25.26 3.17
N GLN A 791 -7.19 24.56 4.32
CA GLN A 791 -6.97 25.18 5.63
C GLN A 791 -5.63 25.90 5.72
N GLU A 792 -4.55 25.32 5.17
CA GLU A 792 -3.24 25.96 5.12
C GLU A 792 -3.28 27.24 4.27
N LYS A 793 -3.95 27.21 3.12
CA LYS A 793 -4.11 28.40 2.25
C LYS A 793 -4.91 29.50 2.96
N GLU A 794 -6.02 29.17 3.61
CA GLU A 794 -6.80 30.14 4.38
C GLU A 794 -5.95 30.77 5.50
N LEU A 795 -5.22 29.95 6.26
CA LEU A 795 -4.31 30.41 7.31
C LEU A 795 -3.22 31.32 6.75
N SER A 796 -2.63 30.94 5.61
CA SER A 796 -1.58 31.71 4.94
C SER A 796 -2.10 33.07 4.45
N GLN A 797 -3.29 33.11 3.85
CA GLN A 797 -3.94 34.36 3.44
C GLN A 797 -4.26 35.27 4.63
N LEU A 798 -4.78 34.71 5.73
CA LEU A 798 -5.03 35.45 6.97
C LEU A 798 -3.73 36.05 7.53
N LYS A 799 -2.65 35.27 7.57
CA LYS A 799 -1.32 35.71 8.01
C LYS A 799 -0.76 36.82 7.13
N SER A 800 -0.92 36.72 5.81
CA SER A 800 -0.47 37.75 4.88
C SER A 800 -1.28 39.05 5.04
N ARG A 801 -2.60 38.97 5.22
CA ARG A 801 -3.46 40.14 5.50
C ARG A 801 -3.07 40.81 6.81
N PHE A 802 -2.80 40.02 7.85
CA PHE A 802 -2.31 40.52 9.14
C PHE A 802 -1.01 41.32 8.98
N VAL A 803 0.03 40.72 8.38
CA VAL A 803 1.33 41.40 8.20
C VAL A 803 1.19 42.71 7.42
N SER A 804 0.41 42.71 6.35
CA SER A 804 0.17 43.91 5.53
C SER A 804 -0.54 45.01 6.32
N MET A 805 -1.62 44.68 7.03
CA MET A 805 -2.40 45.64 7.79
C MET A 805 -1.58 46.21 8.96
N THR A 806 -0.93 45.36 9.75
CA THR A 806 -0.12 45.80 10.90
C THR A 806 1.05 46.69 10.46
N SER A 807 1.67 46.40 9.32
CA SER A 807 2.71 47.26 8.73
C SER A 807 2.18 48.65 8.37
N HIS A 808 0.96 48.73 7.83
CA HIS A 808 0.33 50.02 7.50
C HIS A 808 -0.03 50.82 8.77
N GLU A 809 -0.61 50.14 9.76
CA GLU A 809 -1.00 50.74 11.04
C GLU A 809 0.21 51.23 11.86
N PHE A 810 1.37 50.57 11.80
CA PHE A 810 2.62 51.08 12.41
C PHE A 810 3.25 52.23 11.61
N ARG A 811 3.18 52.20 10.26
CA ARG A 811 3.82 53.21 9.41
C ARG A 811 3.24 54.61 9.62
N THR A 812 1.93 54.72 9.85
CA THR A 812 1.23 56.01 10.00
C THR A 812 1.68 56.83 11.23
N PRO A 813 1.70 56.29 12.47
CA PRO A 813 2.23 57.00 13.62
C PRO A 813 3.74 57.25 13.51
N LEU A 814 4.52 56.31 12.95
CA LEU A 814 5.96 56.52 12.69
C LEU A 814 6.21 57.72 11.77
N ALA A 815 5.45 57.85 10.67
CA ALA A 815 5.54 58.99 9.77
C ALA A 815 5.15 60.31 10.47
N THR A 816 4.17 60.28 11.37
CA THR A 816 3.73 61.46 12.15
C THR A 816 4.79 61.89 13.16
N ILE A 817 5.43 60.92 13.84
CA ILE A 817 6.55 61.16 14.77
C ILE A 817 7.73 61.75 14.00
N LEU A 818 8.13 61.13 12.90
CA LEU A 818 9.25 61.57 12.08
C LEU A 818 9.01 62.97 11.54
N SER A 819 7.84 63.22 10.94
CA SER A 819 7.49 64.55 10.42
C SER A 819 7.49 65.62 11.51
N SER A 820 6.92 65.34 12.68
CA SER A 820 6.90 66.30 13.79
C SER A 820 8.30 66.54 14.36
N ALA A 821 9.15 65.51 14.43
CA ALA A 821 10.53 65.60 14.89
C ALA A 821 11.40 66.40 13.90
N GLU A 822 11.29 66.14 12.60
CA GLU A 822 11.99 66.88 11.54
C GLU A 822 11.59 68.36 11.54
N LEU A 823 10.28 68.64 11.63
CA LEU A 823 9.76 70.00 11.69
C LEU A 823 10.27 70.76 12.92
N LEU A 824 10.30 70.11 14.09
CA LEU A 824 10.90 70.68 15.30
C LEU A 824 12.41 70.92 15.10
N GLN A 825 13.14 69.99 14.49
CA GLN A 825 14.58 70.13 14.25
C GLN A 825 14.91 71.34 13.37
N TYR A 826 14.20 71.51 12.26
CA TYR A 826 14.47 72.58 11.29
C TYR A 826 13.87 73.94 11.68
N TYR A 827 12.68 73.97 12.30
CA TYR A 827 11.93 75.21 12.51
C TYR A 827 11.80 75.64 13.97
N LYS A 828 12.40 74.96 14.97
CA LYS A 828 12.25 75.35 16.39
C LYS A 828 12.59 76.81 16.69
N HIS A 829 13.52 77.41 15.94
CA HIS A 829 13.95 78.79 16.17
C HIS A 829 12.95 79.82 15.61
N LYS A 830 12.03 79.41 14.72
CA LYS A 830 11.01 80.28 14.10
C LYS A 830 9.61 80.11 14.70
N TRP A 831 9.41 79.14 15.59
CA TRP A 831 8.11 78.79 16.14
C TRP A 831 7.94 79.22 17.59
N THR A 832 6.70 79.59 17.93
CA THR A 832 6.28 79.87 19.31
C THR A 832 6.33 78.60 20.15
N GLU A 833 6.49 78.74 21.47
CA GLU A 833 6.47 77.59 22.39
C GLU A 833 5.17 76.78 22.29
N GLN A 834 4.02 77.45 22.07
CA GLN A 834 2.74 76.77 21.81
C GLN A 834 2.78 75.87 20.56
N LYS A 835 3.39 76.32 19.45
CA LYS A 835 3.52 75.48 18.25
C LYS A 835 4.45 74.30 18.48
N LYS A 836 5.50 74.46 19.27
CA LYS A 836 6.41 73.36 19.64
C LYS A 836 5.68 72.33 20.49
N LEU A 837 4.90 72.78 21.47
CA LEU A 837 4.10 71.90 22.34
C LEU A 837 3.17 70.99 21.53
N VAL A 838 2.45 71.54 20.55
CA VAL A 838 1.56 70.76 19.66
C VAL A 838 2.29 69.62 18.94
N HIS A 839 3.53 69.86 18.49
CA HIS A 839 4.33 68.80 17.85
C HIS A 839 4.88 67.78 18.84
N PHE A 840 5.25 68.20 20.06
CA PHE A 840 5.62 67.27 21.13
C PHE A 840 4.44 66.39 21.57
N GLU A 841 3.25 66.96 21.72
CA GLU A 841 2.02 66.22 22.01
C GLU A 841 1.68 65.23 20.90
N ARG A 842 1.85 65.62 19.62
CA ARG A 842 1.67 64.69 18.48
C ARG A 842 2.64 63.52 18.49
N ILE A 843 3.91 63.76 18.86
CA ILE A 843 4.90 62.69 19.00
C ILE A 843 4.49 61.77 20.14
N TYR A 844 4.16 62.34 21.31
CA TYR A 844 3.79 61.58 22.50
C TYR A 844 2.54 60.72 22.28
N SER A 845 1.48 61.30 21.71
CA SER A 845 0.25 60.56 21.40
C SER A 845 0.47 59.46 20.35
N SER A 846 1.31 59.70 19.35
CA SER A 846 1.67 58.68 18.35
C SER A 846 2.46 57.53 18.96
N VAL A 847 3.35 57.79 19.93
CA VAL A 847 4.10 56.75 20.66
C VAL A 847 3.19 55.93 21.58
N GLN A 848 2.28 56.59 22.30
CA GLN A 848 1.27 55.90 23.11
C GLN A 848 0.39 54.99 22.22
N HIS A 849 -0.04 55.50 21.06
CA HIS A 849 -0.84 54.72 20.11
C HIS A 849 -0.09 53.49 19.58
N MET A 850 1.19 53.60 19.22
CA MET A 850 1.99 52.43 18.82
C MET A 850 2.16 51.42 19.96
N THR A 851 2.34 51.89 21.19
CA THR A 851 2.51 51.03 22.36
C THR A 851 1.24 50.22 22.62
N GLN A 852 0.07 50.87 22.52
CA GLN A 852 -1.22 50.20 22.62
C GLN A 852 -1.41 49.16 21.52
N MET A 853 -1.12 49.51 20.26
CA MET A 853 -1.21 48.59 19.13
C MET A 853 -0.33 47.36 19.29
N LEU A 854 0.90 47.54 19.80
CA LEU A 854 1.83 46.45 20.06
C LEU A 854 1.32 45.53 21.18
N ASN A 855 0.73 46.11 22.24
CA ASN A 855 0.09 45.33 23.29
C ASN A 855 -1.10 44.52 22.77
N ASP A 856 -1.96 45.12 21.93
CA ASP A 856 -3.11 44.43 21.32
C ASP A 856 -2.65 43.26 20.43
N VAL A 857 -1.60 43.44 19.64
CA VAL A 857 -1.01 42.39 18.79
C VAL A 857 -0.40 41.26 19.63
N LEU A 858 0.35 41.58 20.70
CA LEU A 858 0.92 40.58 21.60
C LEU A 858 -0.17 39.82 22.36
N PHE A 859 -1.23 40.52 22.77
CA PHE A 859 -2.38 39.91 23.43
C PHE A 859 -3.11 38.96 22.50
N TRP A 860 -3.35 39.37 21.25
CA TRP A 860 -3.92 38.52 20.21
C TRP A 860 -3.06 37.27 19.93
N SER A 861 -1.74 37.43 19.82
CA SER A 861 -0.81 36.30 19.63
C SER A 861 -0.88 35.29 20.78
N LYS A 862 -1.04 35.75 22.03
CA LYS A 862 -1.20 34.87 23.19
C LYS A 862 -2.55 34.12 23.19
N ILE A 863 -3.61 34.77 22.71
CA ILE A 863 -4.93 34.16 22.51
C ILE A 863 -4.87 33.06 21.45
N ASP A 864 -4.32 33.37 20.28
CA ASP A 864 -4.28 32.46 19.12
C ASP A 864 -3.43 31.21 19.39
N ALA A 865 -2.32 31.39 20.12
CA ALA A 865 -1.49 30.29 20.59
C ALA A 865 -2.13 29.44 21.72
N LYS A 866 -3.38 29.72 22.15
CA LYS A 866 -4.05 29.11 23.31
C LYS A 866 -3.22 29.18 24.60
N LYS A 867 -2.36 30.19 24.73
CA LYS A 867 -1.45 30.36 25.88
C LYS A 867 -2.03 31.25 26.98
N LEU A 868 -3.08 32.02 26.69
CA LEU A 868 -3.77 32.84 27.68
C LEU A 868 -4.61 31.94 28.61
N LYS A 869 -4.33 31.98 29.91
CA LYS A 869 -5.09 31.27 30.94
C LYS A 869 -5.78 32.30 31.82
N LEU A 870 -7.04 32.04 32.19
CA LEU A 870 -7.81 32.85 33.13
C LEU A 870 -7.13 32.82 34.51
N GLN A 871 -6.87 33.99 35.09
CA GLN A 871 -6.29 34.16 36.43
C GLN A 871 -7.25 34.98 37.32
N PRO A 872 -8.33 34.34 37.81
CA PRO A 872 -9.34 35.06 38.58
C PRO A 872 -8.82 35.42 39.98
N SER A 873 -9.20 36.61 40.44
CA SER A 873 -8.88 37.16 41.76
C SER A 873 -10.08 37.88 42.35
N TRP A 874 -10.16 37.96 43.68
CA TRP A 874 -11.18 38.74 44.36
C TRP A 874 -10.94 40.24 44.12
N LEU A 875 -11.89 40.87 43.46
CA LEU A 875 -11.81 42.26 43.00
C LEU A 875 -12.97 43.07 43.59
N ASP A 876 -12.66 44.23 44.18
CA ASP A 876 -13.67 45.26 44.46
C ASP A 876 -14.10 45.88 43.13
N ILE A 877 -15.22 45.43 42.61
CA ILE A 877 -15.63 45.77 41.25
C ILE A 877 -16.09 47.22 41.11
N ILE A 878 -16.66 47.79 42.17
CA ILE A 878 -17.06 49.20 42.18
C ILE A 878 -15.81 50.08 42.25
N GLY A 879 -14.88 49.75 43.16
CA GLY A 879 -13.58 50.45 43.23
C GLY A 879 -12.80 50.38 41.92
N PHE A 880 -12.77 49.19 41.30
CA PHE A 880 -12.16 48.97 40.00
C PHE A 880 -12.80 49.84 38.89
N CYS A 881 -14.13 49.84 38.75
CA CYS A 881 -14.82 50.63 37.74
C CYS A 881 -14.59 52.13 37.93
N ASN A 882 -14.68 52.64 39.16
CA ASN A 882 -14.38 54.04 39.46
C ASN A 882 -12.93 54.40 39.07
N SER A 883 -11.96 53.56 39.45
CA SER A 883 -10.55 53.80 39.09
C SER A 883 -10.32 53.82 37.58
N LEU A 884 -10.99 52.95 36.83
CA LEU A 884 -10.86 52.87 35.38
C LEU A 884 -11.51 54.08 34.68
N VAL A 885 -12.67 54.52 35.17
CA VAL A 885 -13.36 55.69 34.64
C VAL A 885 -12.54 56.95 34.89
N GLU A 886 -11.99 57.12 36.10
CA GLU A 886 -11.07 58.23 36.42
C GLU A 886 -9.83 58.23 35.52
N GLU A 887 -9.22 57.06 35.29
CA GLU A 887 -8.06 56.91 34.40
C GLU A 887 -8.37 57.34 32.96
N LEU A 888 -9.51 56.91 32.41
CA LEU A 888 -9.92 57.26 31.05
C LEU A 888 -10.29 58.74 30.90
N GLN A 889 -10.96 59.33 31.89
CA GLN A 889 -11.30 60.76 31.89
C GLN A 889 -10.07 61.68 31.99
N GLN A 890 -9.00 61.24 32.64
CA GLN A 890 -7.74 62.00 32.71
C GLN A 890 -6.95 61.95 31.39
N ASN A 891 -6.99 60.84 30.66
CA ASN A 891 -6.20 60.63 29.45
C ASN A 891 -6.79 61.29 28.19
N GLU A 892 -8.12 61.37 28.05
CA GLU A 892 -8.77 61.95 26.85
C GLU A 892 -9.15 63.43 26.98
N GLY A 893 -8.65 64.11 28.02
CA GLY A 893 -8.73 65.57 28.11
C GLY A 893 -10.14 66.13 28.22
N ASN A 894 -10.98 65.67 29.16
CA ASN A 894 -12.27 66.28 29.53
C ASN A 894 -13.28 66.57 28.38
N GLU A 895 -13.08 66.06 27.17
CA GLU A 895 -13.95 66.31 26.02
C GLU A 895 -15.30 65.57 26.13
N HIS A 896 -15.34 64.43 26.83
CA HIS A 896 -16.53 63.61 27.03
C HIS A 896 -16.67 63.23 28.51
N LYS A 897 -17.93 63.19 28.99
CA LYS A 897 -18.21 62.83 30.38
C LYS A 897 -18.67 61.37 30.45
N ILE A 898 -17.86 60.52 31.08
CA ILE A 898 -18.27 59.16 31.45
C ILE A 898 -19.11 59.26 32.73
N ILE A 899 -20.31 58.72 32.70
CA ILE A 899 -21.22 58.62 33.85
C ILE A 899 -21.22 57.15 34.28
N PHE A 900 -20.64 56.87 35.44
CA PHE A 900 -20.71 55.55 36.05
C PHE A 900 -21.92 55.47 36.99
N ASN A 901 -22.86 54.59 36.64
CA ASN A 901 -24.05 54.29 37.44
C ASN A 901 -23.87 52.92 38.09
N GLY A 902 -23.24 52.92 39.25
CA GLY A 902 -23.14 51.76 40.16
C GLY A 902 -23.39 52.21 41.58
N SER A 903 -24.66 52.31 41.99
CA SER A 903 -25.04 52.74 43.34
C SER A 903 -25.51 51.56 44.20
N CYS A 904 -25.16 51.57 45.49
CA CYS A 904 -25.66 50.60 46.46
C CYS A 904 -27.21 50.56 46.54
N GLU A 905 -27.91 51.65 46.20
CA GLU A 905 -29.36 51.77 46.40
C GLU A 905 -30.22 51.07 45.33
N ASN A 906 -29.70 50.88 44.11
CA ASN A 906 -30.42 50.13 43.07
C ASN A 906 -30.27 48.61 43.23
N LEU A 907 -29.22 48.16 43.93
CA LEU A 907 -28.95 46.75 44.20
C LEU A 907 -29.87 46.14 45.28
N ASP A 908 -30.41 46.96 46.18
CA ASP A 908 -31.33 46.50 47.22
C ASP A 908 -32.75 46.18 46.71
N ARG A 909 -33.15 46.65 45.51
CA ARG A 909 -34.53 46.48 45.01
C ARG A 909 -34.83 45.11 44.40
N GLU A 910 -33.86 44.44 43.78
CA GLU A 910 -34.06 43.09 43.22
C GLU A 910 -33.78 41.96 44.24
N HIS A 911 -33.10 42.27 45.36
CA HIS A 911 -32.76 41.29 46.40
C HIS A 911 -33.93 40.86 47.30
N GLN A 912 -35.15 41.39 47.11
CA GLN A 912 -36.34 40.86 47.79
C GLN A 912 -36.94 39.62 47.12
N LEU A 913 -36.46 39.20 45.93
CA LEU A 913 -37.05 38.08 45.18
C LEU A 913 -36.10 36.92 44.84
N LEU A 914 -34.81 37.02 45.13
CA LEU A 914 -33.84 35.94 44.85
C LEU A 914 -33.08 35.58 46.13
N GLY A 915 -33.33 34.36 46.61
CA GLY A 915 -32.69 33.79 47.79
C GLY A 915 -31.17 33.67 47.65
N GLU A 916 -30.50 33.84 48.80
CA GLU A 916 -29.18 33.31 49.13
C GLU A 916 -28.14 33.32 48.01
N ASN A 917 -27.58 34.47 47.59
CA ASN A 917 -26.29 34.49 46.85
C ASN A 917 -25.52 35.85 46.77
N CYS A 918 -25.83 36.85 47.62
CA CYS A 918 -24.96 38.04 47.78
C CYS A 918 -24.55 38.22 49.24
N CYS A 919 -23.24 38.29 49.49
CA CYS A 919 -22.70 38.52 50.83
C CYS A 919 -22.69 40.03 51.16
N ARG A 920 -23.54 40.45 52.11
CA ARG A 920 -23.34 41.69 52.86
C ARG A 920 -22.44 41.38 54.06
N VAL A 921 -21.36 42.15 54.27
CA VAL A 921 -20.60 42.08 55.53
C VAL A 921 -21.50 42.63 56.64
N VAL A 922 -21.94 41.76 57.56
CA VAL A 922 -22.73 42.16 58.74
C VAL A 922 -21.76 42.42 59.90
N TYR A 923 -21.70 43.66 60.39
CA TYR A 923 -21.07 43.97 61.67
C TYR A 923 -22.00 43.52 62.80
N ASP A 924 -21.56 42.57 63.63
CA ASP A 924 -22.26 42.21 64.85
C ASP A 924 -22.03 43.28 65.93
N GLN A 925 -23.07 44.06 66.23
CA GLN A 925 -23.10 44.99 67.38
C GLN A 925 -23.86 44.38 68.57
N SER A 926 -23.63 43.11 68.91
CA SER A 926 -24.26 42.49 70.07
C SER A 926 -23.30 41.80 71.03
N SER A 927 -22.42 42.58 71.68
CA SER A 927 -21.88 42.17 72.99
C SER A 927 -21.45 43.37 73.83
N SER A 928 -22.43 43.99 74.49
CA SER A 928 -22.21 44.85 75.65
C SER A 928 -22.00 43.98 76.89
N TYR A 929 -20.79 43.53 77.20
CA TYR A 929 -20.44 43.16 78.58
C TYR A 929 -18.99 43.53 78.90
N ALA A 930 -18.86 44.08 80.10
CA ALA A 930 -17.71 44.80 80.60
C ALA A 930 -16.61 43.89 81.16
N ALA A 931 -15.43 44.50 81.27
CA ALA A 931 -14.43 44.31 82.30
C ALA A 931 -13.54 43.05 82.30
N THR A 932 -12.25 43.36 82.11
CA THR A 932 -11.08 42.86 82.86
C THR A 932 -10.62 41.40 82.67
N SER A 933 -9.39 41.31 82.15
CA SER A 933 -8.44 40.17 82.14
C SER A 933 -8.65 39.07 81.09
N PRO A 934 -7.56 38.63 80.41
CA PRO A 934 -7.63 37.72 79.27
C PRO A 934 -7.70 36.27 79.75
N THR A 935 -8.70 35.52 79.31
CA THR A 935 -8.68 34.06 79.41
C THR A 935 -8.28 33.49 78.04
N PRO A 936 -7.14 32.78 77.93
CA PRO A 936 -6.66 32.25 76.66
C PRO A 936 -7.46 31.00 76.30
N ILE A 937 -8.01 30.96 75.08
CA ILE A 937 -8.42 29.70 74.47
C ILE A 937 -7.14 29.02 73.97
N HIS A 938 -6.78 27.91 74.60
CA HIS A 938 -5.60 27.11 74.24
C HIS A 938 -5.82 26.38 72.90
N TYR A 939 -5.01 26.73 71.90
CA TYR A 939 -4.61 25.79 70.85
C TYR A 939 -3.16 25.38 71.10
N HIS A 940 -2.91 24.08 71.20
CA HIS A 940 -1.56 23.53 71.32
C HIS A 940 -0.86 23.62 69.95
N GLY A 941 0.15 24.48 69.84
CA GLY A 941 1.10 24.47 68.71
C GLY A 941 1.69 25.84 68.35
N ALA A 942 2.72 26.26 69.09
CA ALA A 942 3.81 27.18 68.75
C ALA A 942 3.51 28.58 68.13
N GLU A 943 3.56 29.59 69.02
CA GLU A 943 4.28 30.88 68.93
C GLU A 943 4.06 31.82 67.72
N SER A 944 3.23 32.85 67.93
CA SER A 944 3.46 34.31 67.69
C SER A 944 2.15 35.01 67.31
N THR A 945 1.52 35.75 68.24
CA THR A 945 0.34 36.58 67.96
C THR A 945 0.76 38.00 67.60
N LEU A 946 0.51 38.43 66.35
CA LEU A 946 0.59 39.83 65.93
C LEU A 946 -0.84 40.33 65.68
N ALA A 947 -1.36 41.21 66.54
CA ALA A 947 -2.69 41.79 66.33
C ALA A 947 -2.61 42.87 65.23
N VAL A 948 -3.21 42.60 64.06
CA VAL A 948 -3.43 43.61 63.01
C VAL A 948 -4.92 43.96 62.95
N ALA A 949 -5.25 45.23 63.22
CA ALA A 949 -6.58 45.77 63.01
C ALA A 949 -6.84 45.95 61.51
N VAL A 950 -7.78 45.19 60.95
CA VAL A 950 -8.29 45.40 59.59
C VAL A 950 -9.41 46.43 59.66
N THR A 951 -9.09 47.68 59.34
CA THR A 951 -10.08 48.73 59.09
C THR A 951 -10.46 48.71 57.62
N GLU A 952 -11.73 48.40 57.35
CA GLU A 952 -12.47 48.52 56.08
C GLU A 952 -12.30 47.37 55.05
N VAL A 953 -13.35 46.55 54.91
CA VAL A 953 -13.51 45.56 53.83
C VAL A 953 -14.48 46.15 52.79
N PRO A 954 -14.16 46.16 51.49
CA PRO A 954 -15.07 46.66 50.45
C PRO A 954 -16.36 45.81 50.39
N GLN A 955 -17.52 46.45 50.20
CA GLN A 955 -18.84 45.79 50.27
C GLN A 955 -19.17 44.85 49.09
N TRP A 956 -18.40 44.85 47.98
CA TRP A 956 -18.75 44.15 46.74
C TRP A 956 -17.54 43.47 46.07
N LEU A 957 -17.19 42.28 46.57
CA LEU A 957 -16.07 41.47 46.05
C LEU A 957 -16.58 40.40 45.08
N VAL A 958 -16.02 40.36 43.87
CA VAL A 958 -16.28 39.32 42.85
C VAL A 958 -14.99 38.68 42.37
N CYS A 959 -15.03 37.38 42.08
CA CYS A 959 -13.88 36.61 41.63
C CYS A 959 -13.77 36.66 40.10
N LEU A 960 -12.96 37.58 39.56
CA LEU A 960 -12.78 37.84 38.13
C LEU A 960 -11.30 38.08 37.79
N ASP A 961 -10.90 37.92 36.53
CA ASP A 961 -9.55 38.26 36.09
C ASP A 961 -9.46 39.77 35.82
N GLU A 962 -8.84 40.51 36.73
CA GLU A 962 -8.73 41.97 36.65
C GLU A 962 -8.11 42.44 35.33
N LYS A 963 -7.11 41.73 34.81
CA LYS A 963 -6.39 42.14 33.59
C LYS A 963 -7.28 42.00 32.36
N LEU A 964 -7.95 40.84 32.23
CA LEU A 964 -8.89 40.62 31.14
C LEU A 964 -10.09 41.55 31.22
N LEU A 965 -10.59 41.80 32.44
CA LEU A 965 -11.71 42.72 32.65
C LEU A 965 -11.34 44.16 32.30
N ARG A 966 -10.12 44.59 32.65
CA ARG A 966 -9.58 45.90 32.25
C ARG A 966 -9.50 46.02 30.73
N HIS A 967 -9.06 44.98 30.03
CA HIS A 967 -9.06 44.95 28.56
C HIS A 967 -10.47 45.04 27.97
N ILE A 968 -11.46 44.37 28.55
CA ILE A 968 -12.86 44.41 28.09
C ILE A 968 -13.40 45.84 28.21
N LEU A 969 -13.38 46.40 29.41
CA LEU A 969 -14.02 47.69 29.68
C LEU A 969 -13.27 48.85 29.03
N SER A 970 -11.92 48.85 29.04
CA SER A 970 -11.13 49.90 28.41
C SER A 970 -11.38 49.99 26.89
N ASN A 971 -11.45 48.85 26.19
CA ASN A 971 -11.74 48.83 24.75
C ASN A 971 -13.15 49.30 24.43
N LEU A 972 -14.16 48.88 25.22
CA LEU A 972 -15.55 49.28 24.99
C LEU A 972 -15.75 50.77 25.29
N LEU A 973 -15.20 51.27 26.41
CA LEU A 973 -15.31 52.68 26.81
C LEU A 973 -14.53 53.60 25.85
N SER A 974 -13.31 53.24 25.45
CA SER A 974 -12.55 54.03 24.48
C SER A 974 -13.26 54.07 23.11
N ASN A 975 -13.85 52.97 22.66
CA ASN A 975 -14.68 52.97 21.44
C ASN A 975 -15.91 53.88 21.60
N ALA A 976 -16.61 53.79 22.74
CA ALA A 976 -17.77 54.62 23.02
C ALA A 976 -17.44 56.12 22.98
N ILE A 977 -16.29 56.53 23.54
CA ILE A 977 -15.84 57.93 23.49
C ILE A 977 -15.48 58.32 22.05
N LYS A 978 -14.65 57.51 21.40
CA LYS A 978 -14.08 57.76 20.07
C LYS A 978 -15.12 57.86 18.95
N TYR A 979 -16.23 57.13 19.06
CA TYR A 979 -17.30 57.15 18.06
C TYR A 979 -18.42 58.14 18.40
N SER A 980 -18.33 58.83 19.54
CA SER A 980 -19.30 59.82 19.97
C SER A 980 -18.87 61.27 19.68
N PRO A 981 -19.82 62.18 19.38
CA PRO A 981 -19.52 63.59 19.19
C PRO A 981 -18.92 64.24 20.45
N THR A 982 -18.00 65.18 20.28
CA THR A 982 -17.39 65.94 21.38
C THR A 982 -18.45 66.57 22.29
N GLY A 983 -18.32 66.38 23.61
CA GLY A 983 -19.27 66.89 24.62
C GLY A 983 -20.44 65.96 24.94
N SER A 984 -20.54 64.79 24.29
CA SER A 984 -21.55 63.79 24.64
C SER A 984 -21.21 63.04 25.93
N THR A 985 -22.22 62.39 26.51
CA THR A 985 -22.06 61.49 27.66
C THR A 985 -21.92 60.04 27.20
N VAL A 986 -21.05 59.30 27.87
CA VAL A 986 -20.94 57.84 27.76
C VAL A 986 -21.38 57.26 29.10
N GLU A 987 -22.29 56.29 29.08
CA GLU A 987 -22.85 55.71 30.29
C GLU A 987 -22.26 54.32 30.52
N LEU A 988 -21.74 54.08 31.72
CA LEU A 988 -21.34 52.76 32.20
C LEU A 988 -22.26 52.37 33.35
N GLU A 989 -23.11 51.38 33.14
CA GLU A 989 -24.00 50.83 34.15
C GLU A 989 -23.49 49.45 34.60
N LEU A 990 -23.48 49.26 35.91
CA LEU A 990 -23.12 47.98 36.55
C LEU A 990 -24.35 47.42 37.25
N ALA A 991 -24.76 46.22 36.83
CA ALA A 991 -25.87 45.49 37.42
C ALA A 991 -25.45 44.06 37.81
N PHE A 992 -26.21 43.46 38.73
CA PHE A 992 -26.02 42.08 39.16
C PHE A 992 -27.34 41.35 39.02
N GLU A 993 -27.36 40.24 38.28
CA GLU A 993 -28.58 39.47 38.02
C GLU A 993 -28.25 37.99 38.15
N ALA A 994 -28.93 37.27 39.05
CA ALA A 994 -28.80 35.82 39.23
C ALA A 994 -27.36 35.28 39.41
N GLY A 995 -26.44 36.08 39.96
CA GLY A 995 -25.03 35.72 40.15
C GLY A 995 -24.11 36.14 38.99
N ASP A 996 -24.65 36.70 37.91
CA ASP A 996 -23.85 37.29 36.85
C ASP A 996 -23.59 38.78 37.12
N VAL A 997 -22.38 39.23 36.75
CA VAL A 997 -22.00 40.65 36.71
C VAL A 997 -22.26 41.17 35.31
N ILE A 998 -23.07 42.22 35.21
CA ILE A 998 -23.51 42.81 33.93
C ILE A 998 -22.95 44.22 33.81
N PHE A 999 -22.18 44.46 32.76
CA PHE A 999 -21.70 45.79 32.37
C PHE A 999 -22.45 46.23 31.13
N GLN A 1000 -23.09 47.39 31.19
CA GLN A 1000 -23.73 48.01 30.04
C GLN A 1000 -23.01 49.32 29.73
N ILE A 1001 -22.47 49.42 28.52
CA ILE A 1001 -21.78 50.61 28.02
C ILE A 1001 -22.65 51.19 26.91
N GLN A 1002 -23.11 52.41 27.09
CA GLN A 1002 -23.96 53.11 26.12
C GLN A 1002 -23.31 54.40 25.64
N ASP A 1003 -23.34 54.60 24.33
CA ASP A 1003 -22.85 55.79 23.65
C ASP A 1003 -23.95 56.45 22.79
N HIS A 1004 -23.71 57.69 22.39
CA HIS A 1004 -24.58 58.48 21.50
C HIS A 1004 -23.90 58.82 20.18
N GLY A 1005 -23.08 57.88 19.69
CA GLY A 1005 -22.24 58.02 18.53
C GLY A 1005 -22.88 57.69 17.20
N ILE A 1006 -22.02 57.45 16.21
CA ILE A 1006 -22.41 57.18 14.82
C ILE A 1006 -23.23 55.89 14.63
N GLY A 1007 -23.27 55.00 15.64
CA GLY A 1007 -23.91 53.69 15.55
C GLY A 1007 -23.25 52.74 14.54
N ILE A 1008 -23.74 51.49 14.48
CA ILE A 1008 -23.22 50.43 13.62
C ILE A 1008 -24.27 50.11 12.53
N SER A 1009 -23.82 49.86 11.31
CA SER A 1009 -24.70 49.48 10.21
C SER A 1009 -25.24 48.05 10.39
N PRO A 1010 -26.45 47.72 9.86
CA PRO A 1010 -26.97 46.35 9.93
C PRO A 1010 -26.09 45.31 9.23
N GLU A 1011 -25.32 45.75 8.22
CA GLU A 1011 -24.42 44.91 7.42
C GLU A 1011 -23.13 44.58 8.19
N ASP A 1012 -22.69 45.48 9.07
CA ASP A 1012 -21.48 45.31 9.89
C ASP A 1012 -21.74 44.53 11.20
N LEU A 1013 -22.99 44.47 11.68
CA LEU A 1013 -23.35 43.79 12.94
C LEU A 1013 -22.92 42.31 13.01
N PRO A 1014 -23.06 41.47 11.96
CA PRO A 1014 -22.62 40.08 11.98
C PRO A 1014 -21.09 39.92 12.10
N HIS A 1015 -20.35 40.90 11.56
CA HIS A 1015 -18.90 40.84 11.42
C HIS A 1015 -18.16 41.63 12.52
N LEU A 1016 -18.88 42.23 13.47
CA LEU A 1016 -18.35 43.14 14.48
C LEU A 1016 -17.20 42.55 15.33
N PHE A 1017 -17.27 41.25 15.61
CA PHE A 1017 -16.29 40.54 16.43
C PHE A 1017 -15.25 39.77 15.61
N GLU A 1018 -15.30 39.84 14.28
CA GLU A 1018 -14.27 39.27 13.42
C GLU A 1018 -12.96 40.06 13.56
N SER A 1019 -11.85 39.33 13.59
CA SER A 1019 -10.54 39.95 13.68
C SER A 1019 -10.26 40.80 12.46
N PHE A 1020 -9.75 42.02 12.67
CA PHE A 1020 -9.39 42.97 11.60
C PHE A 1020 -10.57 43.56 10.84
N HIS A 1021 -11.81 43.35 11.31
CA HIS A 1021 -12.99 43.95 10.72
C HIS A 1021 -13.16 45.40 11.20
N ARG A 1022 -13.56 46.29 10.29
CA ARG A 1022 -13.88 47.70 10.57
C ARG A 1022 -15.15 48.08 9.83
N GLY A 1023 -16.10 48.71 10.51
CA GLY A 1023 -17.36 49.13 9.90
C GLY A 1023 -17.14 50.17 8.80
N GLU A 1024 -17.94 50.10 7.74
CA GLU A 1024 -17.79 50.98 6.57
C GLU A 1024 -18.07 52.46 6.90
N ASN A 1025 -18.94 52.71 7.89
CA ASN A 1025 -19.33 54.04 8.33
C ASN A 1025 -18.30 54.75 9.24
N VAL A 1026 -17.18 54.09 9.55
CA VAL A 1026 -16.16 54.58 10.49
C VAL A 1026 -15.19 55.59 9.85
N GLY A 1027 -15.10 55.63 8.52
CA GLY A 1027 -14.30 56.61 7.77
C GLY A 1027 -12.82 56.65 8.20
N ASN A 1028 -12.31 57.85 8.50
CA ASN A 1028 -10.91 58.09 8.88
C ASN A 1028 -10.61 57.95 10.38
N ILE A 1029 -11.56 57.49 11.20
CA ILE A 1029 -11.33 57.32 12.64
C ILE A 1029 -10.27 56.22 12.84
N PRO A 1030 -9.13 56.46 13.49
CA PRO A 1030 -7.99 55.51 13.50
C PRO A 1030 -8.31 54.24 14.31
N GLY A 1031 -7.92 53.03 13.88
CA GLY A 1031 -8.17 51.82 14.69
C GLY A 1031 -7.77 50.52 14.00
N THR A 1032 -7.40 49.53 14.81
CA THR A 1032 -6.76 48.27 14.37
C THR A 1032 -7.72 47.16 13.96
N GLY A 1033 -9.03 47.29 14.27
CA GLY A 1033 -10.01 46.21 14.07
C GLY A 1033 -9.81 44.98 14.98
N LEU A 1034 -8.89 45.05 15.95
CA LEU A 1034 -8.60 43.96 16.89
C LEU A 1034 -9.35 44.10 18.23
N GLY A 1035 -9.70 45.33 18.64
CA GLY A 1035 -10.22 45.61 19.98
C GLY A 1035 -11.49 44.80 20.33
N LEU A 1036 -12.49 44.77 19.44
CA LEU A 1036 -13.73 44.02 19.70
C LEU A 1036 -13.55 42.50 19.62
N ALA A 1037 -12.65 42.00 18.78
CA ALA A 1037 -12.29 40.58 18.76
C ALA A 1037 -11.61 40.15 20.08
N ILE A 1038 -10.73 41.00 20.62
CA ILE A 1038 -10.10 40.82 21.94
C ILE A 1038 -11.15 40.83 23.06
N VAL A 1039 -12.11 41.77 23.01
CA VAL A 1039 -13.23 41.84 23.97
C VAL A 1039 -14.02 40.53 23.93
N LYS A 1040 -14.47 40.10 22.74
CA LYS A 1040 -15.25 38.88 22.58
C LYS A 1040 -14.54 37.66 23.15
N LYS A 1041 -13.25 37.49 22.82
CA LYS A 1041 -12.47 36.37 23.35
C LYS A 1041 -12.26 36.44 24.86
N SER A 1042 -12.03 37.62 25.41
CA SER A 1042 -11.86 37.82 26.86
C SER A 1042 -13.16 37.52 27.62
N VAL A 1043 -14.31 37.86 27.06
CA VAL A 1043 -15.63 37.49 27.59
C VAL A 1043 -15.85 35.98 27.51
N ASP A 1044 -15.53 35.35 26.37
CA ASP A 1044 -15.64 33.90 26.19
C ASP A 1044 -14.75 33.12 27.17
N LEU A 1045 -13.54 33.62 27.47
CA LEU A 1045 -12.63 33.03 28.46
C LEU A 1045 -13.18 33.08 29.89
N HIS A 1046 -13.99 34.07 30.22
CA HIS A 1046 -14.72 34.12 31.49
C HIS A 1046 -16.01 33.27 31.46
N GLY A 1047 -16.35 32.63 30.34
CA GLY A 1047 -17.63 31.93 30.18
C GLY A 1047 -18.84 32.88 30.08
N GLY A 1048 -18.60 34.15 29.77
CA GLY A 1048 -19.63 35.19 29.66
C GLY A 1048 -20.23 35.31 28.26
N LYS A 1049 -21.12 36.30 28.09
CA LYS A 1049 -21.76 36.65 26.83
C LYS A 1049 -21.72 38.15 26.62
N ILE A 1050 -21.47 38.58 25.38
CA ILE A 1050 -21.57 39.97 24.95
C ILE A 1050 -22.68 40.10 23.91
N THR A 1051 -23.51 41.13 24.03
CA THR A 1051 -24.55 41.51 23.07
C THR A 1051 -24.42 42.98 22.71
N VAL A 1052 -24.90 43.35 21.53
CA VAL A 1052 -24.86 44.72 21.03
C VAL A 1052 -26.25 45.09 20.52
N ASP A 1053 -26.73 46.27 20.88
CA ASP A 1053 -27.88 46.93 20.27
C ASP A 1053 -27.39 48.26 19.72
N SER A 1054 -27.56 48.49 18.41
CA SER A 1054 -27.04 49.68 17.75
C SER A 1054 -27.96 50.10 16.63
N LYS A 1055 -28.13 51.40 16.49
CA LYS A 1055 -28.82 52.02 15.35
C LYS A 1055 -27.93 53.10 14.77
N ALA A 1056 -27.73 53.06 13.46
CA ALA A 1056 -26.97 54.07 12.75
C ALA A 1056 -27.47 55.49 13.11
N SER A 1057 -26.54 56.36 13.49
CA SER A 1057 -26.74 57.75 13.93
C SER A 1057 -27.55 57.95 15.23
N ALA A 1058 -27.79 56.90 16.02
CA ALA A 1058 -28.47 56.99 17.31
C ALA A 1058 -27.61 56.49 18.50
N GLY A 1059 -26.45 55.89 18.24
CA GLY A 1059 -25.54 55.35 19.24
C GLY A 1059 -25.53 53.82 19.32
N THR A 1060 -24.67 53.30 20.20
CA THR A 1060 -24.52 51.85 20.45
C THR A 1060 -24.57 51.55 21.94
N THR A 1061 -25.18 50.41 22.27
CA THR A 1061 -25.17 49.83 23.61
C THR A 1061 -24.53 48.44 23.54
N PHE A 1062 -23.43 48.26 24.27
CA PHE A 1062 -22.82 46.96 24.51
C PHE A 1062 -23.22 46.45 25.89
N THR A 1063 -23.70 45.21 25.97
CA THR A 1063 -24.00 44.53 27.23
C THR A 1063 -23.09 43.33 27.37
N VAL A 1064 -22.26 43.32 28.41
CA VAL A 1064 -21.33 42.24 28.76
C VAL A 1064 -21.83 41.58 30.04
N ARG A 1065 -22.17 40.29 29.97
CA ARG A 1065 -22.60 39.47 31.09
C ARG A 1065 -21.53 38.43 31.41
N ILE A 1066 -21.00 38.43 32.63
CA ILE A 1066 -19.93 37.52 33.06
C ILE A 1066 -20.38 36.79 34.34
N PRO A 1067 -20.21 35.45 34.43
CA PRO A 1067 -20.53 34.72 35.66
C PRO A 1067 -19.62 35.17 36.81
N GLY A 1068 -20.19 35.78 37.84
CA GLY A 1068 -19.48 36.10 39.07
C GLY A 1068 -19.73 34.99 40.08
N ASN A 1069 -18.77 34.10 40.32
CA ASN A 1069 -18.93 33.14 41.42
C ASN A 1069 -18.97 33.88 42.77
N SER A 1070 -20.18 34.18 43.27
CA SER A 1070 -20.45 34.61 44.63
C SER A 1070 -20.93 33.41 45.45
N SER A 1071 -20.06 32.82 46.27
CA SER A 1071 -20.46 31.79 47.24
C SER A 1071 -19.41 31.60 48.34
N PRO A 1072 -19.78 31.04 49.51
CA PRO A 1072 -19.91 31.79 50.76
C PRO A 1072 -18.73 31.57 51.71
N ASN A 1073 -18.64 32.44 52.73
CA ASN A 1073 -17.66 32.46 53.81
C ASN A 1073 -16.38 33.25 53.50
N ILE A 1074 -16.46 34.57 53.69
CA ILE A 1074 -15.30 35.33 54.17
C ILE A 1074 -14.96 34.77 55.56
N PHE A 1075 -14.07 33.78 55.62
CA PHE A 1075 -13.25 33.60 56.81
C PHE A 1075 -12.25 34.75 56.80
N VAL A 1076 -12.49 35.76 57.63
CA VAL A 1076 -11.47 36.74 57.99
C VAL A 1076 -10.32 35.93 58.59
N LYS A 1077 -9.28 35.70 57.80
CA LYS A 1077 -8.04 35.14 58.29
C LYS A 1077 -7.39 36.26 59.11
N THR A 1078 -7.57 36.20 60.42
CA THR A 1078 -6.76 36.95 61.37
C THR A 1078 -5.29 36.67 61.03
N VAL A 1079 -4.57 37.71 60.64
CA VAL A 1079 -3.12 37.64 60.32
C VAL A 1079 -2.33 37.19 61.54
#